data_AF-A0AA96XAD3-F1
#
_entry.id   AF-A0AA96XAD3-F1
#
_cell.length_a   1.000
_cell.length_b   1.000
_cell.length_c   1.000
_cell.angle_alpha   90.00
_cell.angle_beta   90.00
_cell.angle_gamma   90.00
#
_symmetry.space_group_name_H-M   'P 1'
#
loop_
_entity.id
_entity.type
_entity.pdbx_description
1 polymer ?
#
loop_
_entity_poly.entity_id
_entity_poly.type
_entity_poly.pdbx_seq_one_letter_code
_entity_poly.pdbx_strand_id
1 'polypeptide(L)'
;MHETIGLVSSLLLSFSMSVVGEIDASDDKVKRLDLQGQIDTKAPLSKTLWAGAHNAYASYQWDQGVYTDVNQWYAPEKLFSRGIRLVEYDTYPASNFSSTPHLCHMGLEEATMCIYMFGTAATLGDGLDEIKDFLEDNNDEVIFLKFEAYDSDYHQNFRNKIGEKIESRLGDLVFKPTDWGYTEDDCASLPAQTLTKQDVLDAGRNVILFIQVPREYPHTGDNNLCDYHDESNTSKFRRNVWIGVDEMDASGNLTSNEPLAQNSSQLTADIDGNASAISHYNNGNLSVALDATTEYSKDDIKYSGSEILEKAVSGYNMLELALVEANATTIGASKAPQIEDFTWSWRNDSPSGSNSCAWLSNDGEIRDYSCSTERVFACVDDERNWHISSASGTWSEGYSACEADGYRYGMPYNALENATLYAKRNSEGVTTSVWVNYYEPFDGFWIANQDSYSDFGYIKKDAVGGTGGDAFDSIDLVKRKLLGSGTMNLKSVQIRSGGRIDGFKACYEFKQSLSHATASDHEYCIEYGDGDGGSMGSVLSFNSASSEYLDDVKICVDDEKHETGSVYYLKLTSSNGSSISGGTQQGTCTTYSSTSSQQIFAFHGRHGDEIDALGVHKLSNSLVNPGYYATEWLDLDDPSSGGIDYESFNEHKSAGNISNSCAVSDVAGIEARVVDTKLDYSLTGESMHIGDIGTNYRFFCATEDCSDYEVKYFFSNAACLP
;
A
#
# COMPACT_ATOMS: atom_id res chain seq x y z
N MET A 1 51.31 -14.76 61.29
CA MET A 1 50.65 -13.89 62.29
C MET A 1 49.52 -13.21 61.57
N HIS A 2 48.30 -13.33 62.10
CA HIS A 2 47.09 -12.72 61.56
C HIS A 2 47.25 -11.21 61.44
N GLU A 3 46.77 -10.62 60.34
CA GLU A 3 46.08 -9.34 60.42
C GLU A 3 45.05 -9.23 59.31
N THR A 4 43.83 -8.97 59.77
CA THR A 4 42.56 -8.86 59.06
C THR A 4 42.48 -7.48 58.40
N ILE A 5 42.22 -7.41 57.10
CA ILE A 5 41.84 -6.15 56.44
C ILE A 5 40.40 -6.28 55.96
N GLY A 6 39.55 -5.40 56.49
CA GLY A 6 38.11 -5.40 56.28
C GLY A 6 37.72 -5.05 54.84
N LEU A 7 36.74 -5.79 54.32
CA LEU A 7 35.97 -5.42 53.15
C LEU A 7 35.15 -4.17 53.47
N VAL A 8 35.36 -3.11 52.70
CA VAL A 8 34.41 -2.00 52.58
C VAL A 8 33.21 -2.53 51.80
N SER A 9 32.06 -2.61 52.46
CA SER A 9 30.79 -2.94 51.84
C SER A 9 30.34 -1.74 50.99
N SER A 10 30.58 -1.81 49.68
CA SER A 10 29.96 -0.89 48.72
C SER A 10 28.49 -1.30 48.59
N LEU A 11 27.62 -0.47 49.14
CA LEU A 11 26.17 -0.55 48.99
C LEU A 11 25.84 -0.34 47.50
N LEU A 12 25.72 -1.43 46.75
CA LEU A 12 25.10 -1.41 45.42
C LEU A 12 23.62 -1.08 45.63
N LEU A 13 23.25 0.19 45.49
CA LEU A 13 21.87 0.53 45.16
C LEU A 13 21.60 -0.09 43.79
N SER A 14 20.88 -1.21 43.78
CA SER A 14 20.21 -1.68 42.58
C SER A 14 19.16 -0.62 42.22
N PHE A 15 19.50 0.28 41.30
CA PHE A 15 18.47 0.94 40.53
C PHE A 15 17.79 -0.16 39.72
N SER A 16 16.64 -0.65 40.21
CA SER A 16 15.66 -1.24 39.33
C SER A 16 15.16 -0.12 38.43
N MET A 17 15.85 0.10 37.30
CA MET A 17 15.15 0.68 36.16
C MET A 17 14.03 -0.30 35.85
N SER A 18 12.79 0.14 36.03
CA SER A 18 11.65 -0.51 35.41
C SER A 18 11.94 -0.46 33.92
N VAL A 19 12.55 -1.50 33.37
CA VAL A 19 12.63 -1.68 31.92
C VAL A 19 11.17 -1.76 31.49
N VAL A 20 10.70 -0.71 30.81
CA VAL A 20 9.42 -0.75 30.13
C VAL A 20 9.52 -1.96 29.20
N GLY A 21 8.68 -2.97 29.42
CA GLY A 21 8.64 -4.11 28.52
C GLY A 21 8.39 -3.58 27.11
N GLU A 22 9.29 -3.90 26.19
CA GLU A 22 9.12 -3.58 24.78
C GLU A 22 7.78 -4.16 24.31
N ILE A 23 6.97 -3.38 23.57
CA ILE A 23 5.72 -3.90 23.02
C ILE A 23 6.06 -4.97 21.98
N ASP A 24 5.43 -6.13 22.17
CA ASP A 24 5.51 -7.27 21.28
C ASP A 24 4.80 -6.97 19.96
N ALA A 25 5.57 -6.76 18.89
CA ALA A 25 5.03 -6.57 17.54
C ALA A 25 4.29 -7.82 17.03
N SER A 26 4.48 -8.98 17.67
CA SER A 26 3.84 -10.25 17.31
C SER A 26 2.54 -10.57 18.07
N ASP A 27 1.98 -9.61 18.82
CA ASP A 27 0.68 -9.80 19.48
C ASP A 27 -0.46 -9.94 18.43
N ASP A 28 -1.42 -10.81 18.72
CA ASP A 28 -2.58 -11.15 17.88
C ASP A 28 -3.39 -9.92 17.44
N LYS A 29 -3.34 -8.82 18.21
CA LYS A 29 -4.01 -7.55 17.86
C LYS A 29 -3.39 -6.88 16.63
N VAL A 30 -2.06 -6.86 16.52
CA VAL A 30 -1.36 -6.26 15.36
C VAL A 30 -1.64 -7.10 14.13
N LYS A 31 -1.52 -8.42 14.26
CA LYS A 31 -1.85 -9.36 13.18
C LYS A 31 -3.26 -9.14 12.64
N ARG A 32 -4.24 -8.89 13.52
CA ARG A 32 -5.62 -8.60 13.09
C ARG A 32 -5.77 -7.27 12.38
N LEU A 33 -5.09 -6.21 12.84
CA LEU A 33 -5.13 -4.92 12.15
C LEU A 33 -4.41 -4.99 10.79
N ASP A 34 -3.30 -5.70 10.70
CA ASP A 34 -2.55 -5.93 9.46
C ASP A 34 -3.40 -6.69 8.44
N LEU A 35 -3.97 -7.84 8.83
CA LEU A 35 -4.91 -8.59 7.99
C LEU A 35 -6.13 -7.74 7.57
N GLN A 36 -6.60 -6.84 8.43
CA GLN A 36 -7.70 -5.92 8.10
C GLN A 36 -7.26 -4.91 7.03
N GLY A 37 -6.05 -4.37 7.14
CA GLY A 37 -5.49 -3.40 6.19
C GLY A 37 -5.36 -3.93 4.75
N GLN A 38 -5.44 -5.25 4.58
CA GLN A 38 -5.41 -5.95 3.28
C GLN A 38 -6.82 -6.28 2.73
N ILE A 39 -7.90 -6.08 3.50
CA ILE A 39 -9.28 -6.37 3.06
C ILE A 39 -9.71 -5.41 1.93
N ASP A 40 -9.27 -4.16 2.03
CA ASP A 40 -9.64 -3.05 1.15
C ASP A 40 -8.60 -2.79 0.04
N THR A 41 -7.69 -3.75 -0.22
CA THR A 41 -6.65 -3.60 -1.26
C THR A 41 -7.22 -3.26 -2.64
N LYS A 42 -8.38 -3.83 -2.98
CA LYS A 42 -9.11 -3.58 -4.23
C LYS A 42 -10.20 -2.50 -4.12
N ALA A 43 -10.31 -1.83 -2.98
CA ALA A 43 -11.26 -0.75 -2.80
C ALA A 43 -10.64 0.56 -3.32
N PRO A 44 -11.45 1.46 -3.91
CA PRO A 44 -11.04 2.85 -4.08
C PRO A 44 -10.54 3.45 -2.76
N LEU A 45 -9.54 4.33 -2.80
CA LEU A 45 -9.01 4.97 -1.60
C LEU A 45 -10.12 5.62 -0.75
N SER A 46 -11.13 6.22 -1.37
CA SER A 46 -12.29 6.81 -0.68
C SER A 46 -13.21 5.80 0.03
N LYS A 47 -12.97 4.49 -0.15
CA LYS A 47 -13.71 3.40 0.51
C LYS A 47 -12.83 2.61 1.49
N THR A 48 -11.53 2.90 1.55
CA THR A 48 -10.58 2.28 2.48
C THR A 48 -10.70 2.80 3.91
N LEU A 49 -10.06 2.12 4.86
CA LEU A 49 -9.84 2.61 6.23
C LEU A 49 -8.33 2.68 6.54
N TRP A 50 -7.86 3.85 6.95
CA TRP A 50 -6.48 4.11 7.35
C TRP A 50 -6.39 4.37 8.85
N ALA A 51 -5.79 3.43 9.58
CA ALA A 51 -5.35 3.65 10.94
C ALA A 51 -4.12 4.58 10.92
N GLY A 52 -4.24 5.74 11.56
CA GLY A 52 -3.28 6.82 11.42
C GLY A 52 -2.83 7.47 12.72
N ALA A 53 -1.65 8.11 12.65
CA ALA A 53 -1.07 8.88 13.75
C ALA A 53 -0.79 10.32 13.32
N HIS A 54 -1.39 11.28 14.03
CA HIS A 54 -1.17 12.70 13.87
C HIS A 54 0.23 13.07 14.37
N ASN A 55 1.02 13.76 13.55
CA ASN A 55 2.40 14.16 13.86
C ASN A 55 3.26 13.03 14.45
N ALA A 56 3.32 11.91 13.72
CA ALA A 56 4.00 10.69 14.18
C ALA A 56 5.47 10.91 14.57
N TYR A 57 6.11 11.93 13.99
CA TYR A 57 7.49 12.29 14.29
C TYR A 57 7.69 12.88 15.68
N ALA A 58 6.70 13.59 16.22
CA ALA A 58 6.76 14.20 17.54
C ALA A 58 6.44 13.12 18.59
N SER A 59 7.39 12.22 18.83
CA SER A 59 7.17 11.04 19.68
C SER A 59 8.18 10.92 20.81
N TYR A 60 7.78 10.44 21.99
CA TYR A 60 8.68 10.33 23.15
C TYR A 60 9.91 9.43 22.92
N GLN A 61 9.75 8.32 22.21
CA GLN A 61 10.87 7.40 21.93
C GLN A 61 11.87 7.94 20.93
N TRP A 62 11.41 8.81 20.03
CA TRP A 62 12.27 9.49 19.07
C TRP A 62 12.79 10.82 19.61
N ASP A 63 12.03 11.43 20.53
CA ASP A 63 12.31 12.68 21.20
C ASP A 63 13.48 12.53 22.19
N GLN A 64 14.66 12.96 21.77
CA GLN A 64 15.83 13.07 22.64
C GLN A 64 15.79 14.34 23.53
N GLY A 65 14.58 14.80 23.90
CA GLY A 65 14.34 16.02 24.68
C GLY A 65 14.34 17.32 23.86
N VAL A 66 13.96 17.21 22.59
CA VAL A 66 13.93 18.28 21.58
C VAL A 66 12.53 18.85 21.40
N TYR A 67 11.52 17.98 21.31
CA TYR A 67 10.13 18.35 21.08
C TYR A 67 9.49 18.82 22.38
N THR A 68 8.80 19.96 22.31
CA THR A 68 8.04 20.52 23.45
C THR A 68 6.58 20.09 23.44
N ASP A 69 6.14 19.56 22.32
CA ASP A 69 4.79 19.25 21.87
C ASP A 69 4.77 17.82 21.32
N VAL A 70 5.00 16.85 22.21
CA VAL A 70 5.04 15.42 21.85
C VAL A 70 3.60 14.93 21.62
N ASN A 71 3.29 14.42 20.43
CA ASN A 71 1.99 13.86 20.06
C ASN A 71 1.90 12.35 20.34
N GLN A 72 3.01 11.63 20.16
CA GLN A 72 3.04 10.17 20.20
C GLN A 72 3.98 9.64 21.28
N TRP A 73 3.78 8.38 21.68
CA TRP A 73 4.75 7.69 22.53
C TRP A 73 5.82 6.97 21.71
N TYR A 74 5.39 6.20 20.70
CA TYR A 74 6.25 5.39 19.84
C TYR A 74 6.80 6.19 18.66
N ALA A 75 8.04 5.87 18.27
CA ALA A 75 8.65 6.36 17.04
C ALA A 75 7.89 5.84 15.79
N PRO A 76 8.02 6.50 14.62
CA PRO A 76 7.31 6.12 13.40
C PRO A 76 7.45 4.65 13.01
N GLU A 77 8.67 4.10 12.96
CA GLU A 77 8.94 2.68 12.63
C GLU A 77 8.14 1.71 13.50
N LYS A 78 8.10 2.02 14.80
CA LYS A 78 7.38 1.19 15.77
C LYS A 78 5.87 1.32 15.56
N LEU A 79 5.34 2.50 15.20
CA LEU A 79 3.92 2.65 14.83
C LEU A 79 3.58 1.85 13.56
N PHE A 80 4.44 1.87 12.55
CA PHE A 80 4.25 1.03 11.34
C PHE A 80 4.26 -0.45 11.68
N SER A 81 5.22 -0.90 12.48
CA SER A 81 5.29 -2.29 12.98
C SER A 81 4.09 -2.70 13.85
N ARG A 82 3.24 -1.73 14.25
CA ARG A 82 2.03 -1.94 15.04
C ARG A 82 0.73 -1.82 14.23
N GLY A 83 0.84 -1.62 12.91
CA GLY A 83 -0.28 -1.62 11.97
C GLY A 83 -0.78 -0.22 11.56
N ILE A 84 -0.09 0.85 11.97
CA ILE A 84 -0.36 2.19 11.45
C ILE A 84 0.14 2.28 10.01
N ARG A 85 -0.65 2.88 9.13
CA ARG A 85 -0.33 3.06 7.70
C ARG A 85 -0.57 4.48 7.19
N LEU A 86 -1.08 5.36 8.04
CA LEU A 86 -1.21 6.79 7.79
C LEU A 86 -0.42 7.59 8.83
N VAL A 87 0.45 8.49 8.38
CA VAL A 87 1.16 9.42 9.27
C VAL A 87 1.18 10.83 8.67
N GLU A 88 1.26 11.82 9.54
CA GLU A 88 1.46 13.23 9.16
C GLU A 88 2.87 13.70 9.53
N TYR A 89 3.54 14.38 8.60
CA TYR A 89 4.84 15.06 8.78
C TYR A 89 4.74 16.56 8.48
N ASP A 90 4.68 17.37 9.52
CA ASP A 90 4.90 18.81 9.44
C ASP A 90 6.37 19.10 9.14
N THR A 91 6.61 19.78 8.02
CA THR A 91 7.94 19.96 7.46
C THR A 91 8.25 21.44 7.34
N TYR A 92 9.27 21.89 8.08
CA TYR A 92 9.74 23.27 8.07
C TYR A 92 11.28 23.37 7.86
N PRO A 93 11.78 24.51 7.37
CA PRO A 93 13.21 24.81 7.36
C PRO A 93 13.83 24.74 8.77
N ALA A 94 15.07 24.29 8.87
CA ALA A 94 15.78 24.19 10.15
C ALA A 94 15.96 25.55 10.86
N SER A 95 16.16 26.63 10.09
CA SER A 95 16.37 28.00 10.59
C SER A 95 16.35 29.01 9.45
N ASN A 96 16.42 30.32 9.74
CA ASN A 96 16.58 31.39 8.74
C ASN A 96 17.76 31.25 7.75
N PHE A 97 18.77 30.43 8.05
CA PHE A 97 19.96 30.28 7.20
C PHE A 97 20.11 28.89 6.61
N SER A 98 19.22 27.95 6.95
CA SER A 98 19.27 26.56 6.50
C SER A 98 17.90 26.08 6.06
N SER A 99 17.78 25.75 4.77
CA SER A 99 16.59 25.16 4.15
C SER A 99 16.52 23.64 4.29
N THR A 100 17.35 23.03 5.14
CA THR A 100 17.25 21.59 5.42
C THR A 100 15.87 21.29 6.00
N PRO A 101 15.07 20.42 5.36
CA PRO A 101 13.74 20.08 5.87
C PRO A 101 13.84 19.29 7.18
N HIS A 102 13.21 19.81 8.23
CA HIS A 102 13.08 19.20 9.54
C HIS A 102 11.61 18.96 9.87
N LEU A 103 11.38 17.99 10.75
CA LEU A 103 10.07 17.61 11.24
C LEU A 103 9.79 18.30 12.58
N CYS A 104 8.83 19.21 12.62
CA CYS A 104 8.51 20.01 13.81
C CYS A 104 7.14 20.69 13.68
N HIS A 105 6.48 20.90 14.82
CA HIS A 105 5.13 21.46 14.84
C HIS A 105 5.12 22.98 15.10
N MET A 106 6.00 23.52 15.97
CA MET A 106 6.12 24.97 16.22
C MET A 106 6.83 25.74 15.09
N GLY A 107 6.12 26.02 13.99
CA GLY A 107 6.48 27.05 13.01
C GLY A 107 5.79 28.38 13.32
N LEU A 108 6.47 29.52 13.16
CA LEU A 108 5.77 30.81 13.04
C LEU A 108 5.18 30.88 11.63
N GLU A 109 3.87 30.92 11.42
CA GLU A 109 3.29 31.02 10.06
C GLU A 109 3.86 32.18 9.23
N GLU A 110 4.29 33.28 9.89
CA GLU A 110 4.92 34.43 9.24
C GLU A 110 6.45 34.30 9.01
N ALA A 111 7.11 33.25 9.53
CA ALA A 111 8.56 33.04 9.35
C ALA A 111 8.96 31.60 8.93
N THR A 112 8.02 30.65 9.04
CA THR A 112 8.05 29.22 8.70
C THR A 112 9.41 28.57 8.85
N MET A 113 9.78 28.24 10.08
CA MET A 113 10.96 27.44 10.42
C MET A 113 10.72 26.69 11.73
N CYS A 114 11.47 25.62 11.96
CA CYS A 114 11.41 24.87 13.22
C CYS A 114 11.87 25.70 14.41
N ILE A 115 11.08 25.67 15.48
CA ILE A 115 11.43 26.21 16.78
C ILE A 115 11.59 25.07 17.78
N TYR A 116 12.77 24.97 18.39
CA TYR A 116 13.05 24.04 19.48
C TYR A 116 13.91 24.71 20.56
N MET A 117 13.69 24.34 21.82
CA MET A 117 14.38 24.98 22.97
C MET A 117 15.82 24.49 23.16
N PHE A 118 16.08 23.20 22.90
CA PHE A 118 17.39 22.54 23.00
C PHE A 118 17.50 21.44 21.94
N GLY A 119 18.73 21.09 21.50
CA GLY A 119 18.96 20.00 20.54
C GLY A 119 18.73 20.38 19.09
N THR A 120 18.29 19.44 18.25
CA THR A 120 17.91 19.65 16.84
C THR A 120 16.85 18.62 16.51
N ALA A 121 15.74 19.05 15.90
CA ALA A 121 14.64 18.16 15.54
C ALA A 121 15.08 17.08 14.54
N ALA A 122 14.31 16.01 14.39
CA ALA A 122 14.54 15.03 13.33
C ALA A 122 14.48 15.73 11.96
N THR A 123 15.32 15.28 11.03
CA THR A 123 15.22 15.73 9.65
C THR A 123 14.08 14.98 8.95
N LEU A 124 13.56 15.54 7.85
CA LEU A 124 12.65 14.80 6.98
C LEU A 124 13.30 13.48 6.51
N GLY A 125 14.60 13.50 6.25
CA GLY A 125 15.34 12.31 5.83
C GLY A 125 15.22 11.17 6.84
N ASP A 126 15.34 11.47 8.13
CA ASP A 126 15.25 10.46 9.18
C ASP A 126 13.85 9.81 9.19
N GLY A 127 12.78 10.60 9.08
CA GLY A 127 11.41 10.04 9.00
C GLY A 127 11.14 9.23 7.73
N LEU A 128 11.70 9.63 6.59
CA LEU A 128 11.59 8.85 5.35
C LEU A 128 12.42 7.55 5.42
N ASP A 129 13.54 7.55 6.14
CA ASP A 129 14.36 6.35 6.37
C ASP A 129 13.56 5.33 7.22
N GLU A 130 12.78 5.75 8.24
CA GLU A 130 11.89 4.83 9.00
C GLU A 130 10.81 4.15 8.13
N ILE A 131 10.27 4.86 7.13
CA ILE A 131 9.30 4.28 6.17
C ILE A 131 10.00 3.27 5.27
N LYS A 132 11.20 3.62 4.79
CA LYS A 132 11.98 2.76 3.91
C LYS A 132 12.30 1.45 4.62
N ASP A 133 12.83 1.53 5.85
CA ASP A 133 13.27 0.39 6.64
C ASP A 133 12.08 -0.54 6.95
N PHE A 134 10.90 0.00 7.29
CA PHE A 134 9.68 -0.80 7.45
C PHE A 134 9.31 -1.57 6.17
N LEU A 135 9.43 -0.95 4.99
CA LEU A 135 9.06 -1.54 3.71
C LEU A 135 10.09 -2.55 3.16
N GLU A 136 11.26 -2.69 3.78
CA GLU A 136 12.26 -3.71 3.39
C GLU A 136 11.74 -5.14 3.65
N ASP A 137 10.96 -5.33 4.72
CA ASP A 137 10.35 -6.62 5.09
C ASP A 137 8.82 -6.66 4.89
N ASN A 138 8.20 -5.55 4.49
CA ASN A 138 6.75 -5.41 4.34
C ASN A 138 6.41 -4.82 2.96
N ASN A 139 6.99 -5.38 1.90
CA ASN A 139 6.82 -4.84 0.54
C ASN A 139 5.38 -5.00 0.00
N ASP A 140 4.53 -5.78 0.67
CA ASP A 140 3.11 -5.90 0.37
C ASP A 140 2.23 -4.76 0.94
N GLU A 141 2.80 -3.89 1.78
CA GLU A 141 2.08 -2.82 2.46
C GLU A 141 2.12 -1.49 1.69
N VAL A 142 1.05 -0.72 1.82
CA VAL A 142 0.95 0.65 1.27
C VAL A 142 0.89 1.65 2.43
N ILE A 143 1.74 2.68 2.36
CA ILE A 143 1.82 3.77 3.34
C ILE A 143 1.27 5.05 2.73
N PHE A 144 0.46 5.76 3.51
CA PHE A 144 -0.07 7.07 3.17
C PHE A 144 0.61 8.12 4.05
N LEU A 145 1.40 9.02 3.46
CA LEU A 145 2.08 10.09 4.19
C LEU A 145 1.51 11.44 3.77
N LYS A 146 0.94 12.12 4.76
CA LYS A 146 0.42 13.48 4.66
C LYS A 146 1.51 14.47 5.04
N PHE A 147 1.69 15.51 4.24
CA PHE A 147 2.59 16.62 4.55
C PHE A 147 1.83 17.86 4.99
N GLU A 148 2.44 18.60 5.91
CA GLU A 148 2.18 20.02 6.07
C GLU A 148 3.46 20.79 5.77
N ALA A 149 3.42 21.64 4.75
CA ALA A 149 4.54 22.47 4.36
C ALA A 149 4.03 23.84 3.90
N TYR A 150 4.45 24.89 4.59
CA TYR A 150 4.07 26.28 4.32
C TYR A 150 5.22 27.02 3.62
N ASP A 151 4.88 28.09 2.90
CA ASP A 151 5.89 28.90 2.21
C ASP A 151 6.73 29.71 3.21
N SER A 152 7.98 29.95 2.86
CA SER A 152 8.94 30.65 3.72
C SER A 152 9.52 31.88 3.08
N ASP A 153 9.34 33.00 3.78
CA ASP A 153 9.96 34.30 3.45
C ASP A 153 11.49 34.21 3.35
N TYR A 154 12.11 33.24 4.05
CA TYR A 154 13.56 33.05 4.07
C TYR A 154 14.04 32.01 3.04
N HIS A 155 13.16 31.10 2.59
CA HIS A 155 13.54 29.93 1.80
C HIS A 155 12.58 29.68 0.62
N GLN A 156 12.68 30.52 -0.40
CA GLN A 156 11.86 30.47 -1.64
C GLN A 156 11.98 29.17 -2.49
N ASN A 157 12.84 28.23 -2.10
CA ASN A 157 13.04 26.94 -2.79
C ASN A 157 12.85 25.76 -1.82
N PHE A 158 12.15 25.98 -0.71
CA PHE A 158 12.02 24.99 0.36
C PHE A 158 11.24 23.74 -0.07
N ARG A 159 10.12 23.91 -0.80
CA ARG A 159 9.33 22.76 -1.32
C ARG A 159 10.17 21.85 -2.21
N ASN A 160 10.98 22.41 -3.11
CA ASN A 160 11.94 21.63 -3.89
C ASN A 160 12.98 20.89 -3.03
N LYS A 161 13.37 21.41 -1.85
CA LYS A 161 14.24 20.68 -0.91
C LYS A 161 13.54 19.46 -0.30
N ILE A 162 12.24 19.55 -0.08
CA ILE A 162 11.40 18.41 0.31
C ILE A 162 11.38 17.38 -0.82
N GLY A 163 11.08 17.81 -2.06
CA GLY A 163 11.10 16.94 -3.24
C GLY A 163 12.44 16.22 -3.46
N GLU A 164 13.56 16.95 -3.38
CA GLU A 164 14.92 16.37 -3.45
C GLU A 164 15.16 15.31 -2.36
N LYS A 165 14.61 15.55 -1.15
CA LYS A 165 14.76 14.62 -0.04
C LYS A 165 13.96 13.35 -0.28
N ILE A 166 12.71 13.48 -0.73
CA ILE A 166 11.84 12.36 -1.11
C ILE A 166 12.51 11.50 -2.18
N GLU A 167 12.95 12.10 -3.29
CA GLU A 167 13.62 11.39 -4.38
C GLU A 167 14.86 10.62 -3.89
N SER A 168 15.66 11.25 -3.00
CA SER A 168 16.89 10.65 -2.50
C SER A 168 16.69 9.47 -1.54
N ARG A 169 15.49 9.31 -0.97
CA ARG A 169 15.22 8.29 0.07
C ARG A 169 14.20 7.25 -0.36
N LEU A 170 13.09 7.70 -0.92
CA LEU A 170 11.94 6.86 -1.28
C LEU A 170 11.62 6.88 -2.78
N GLY A 171 12.45 7.51 -3.61
CA GLY A 171 12.08 7.84 -5.01
C GLY A 171 11.51 6.69 -5.84
N ASP A 172 11.97 5.45 -5.63
CA ASP A 172 11.46 4.26 -6.33
C ASP A 172 10.20 3.67 -5.68
N LEU A 173 9.95 3.96 -4.41
CA LEU A 173 8.80 3.49 -3.61
C LEU A 173 7.59 4.44 -3.70
N VAL A 174 7.79 5.70 -4.08
CA VAL A 174 6.71 6.70 -4.15
C VAL A 174 5.85 6.49 -5.40
N PHE A 175 4.53 6.41 -5.20
CA PHE A 175 3.52 6.48 -6.24
C PHE A 175 3.31 7.93 -6.66
N LYS A 176 3.87 8.28 -7.82
CA LYS A 176 3.96 9.65 -8.32
C LYS A 176 2.79 9.99 -9.21
N PRO A 177 2.45 11.28 -9.36
CA PRO A 177 1.53 11.75 -10.40
C PRO A 177 1.82 11.20 -11.81
N THR A 178 3.10 11.08 -12.19
CA THR A 178 3.50 10.51 -13.49
C THR A 178 3.15 9.04 -13.62
N ASP A 179 3.12 8.28 -12.52
CA ASP A 179 2.66 6.89 -12.55
C ASP A 179 1.16 6.83 -12.90
N TRP A 180 0.39 7.90 -12.62
CA TRP A 180 -1.00 8.07 -13.09
C TRP A 180 -1.11 8.91 -14.36
N GLY A 181 -0.03 9.10 -15.12
CA GLY A 181 -0.06 9.76 -16.42
C GLY A 181 -0.17 11.30 -16.40
N TYR A 182 0.08 11.97 -15.28
CA TYR A 182 0.35 13.41 -15.29
C TYR A 182 1.73 13.69 -15.90
N THR A 183 1.95 14.90 -16.42
CA THR A 183 3.30 15.35 -16.77
C THR A 183 4.10 15.68 -15.51
N GLU A 184 5.44 15.70 -15.63
CA GLU A 184 6.37 15.78 -14.49
C GLU A 184 6.21 17.03 -13.62
N ASP A 185 5.71 18.13 -14.19
CA ASP A 185 5.55 19.43 -13.52
C ASP A 185 4.07 19.79 -13.26
N ASP A 186 3.13 18.92 -13.66
CA ASP A 186 1.71 19.17 -13.47
C ASP A 186 1.38 19.25 -11.98
N CYS A 187 0.42 20.10 -11.66
CA CYS A 187 -0.22 20.02 -10.36
C CYS A 187 -1.29 18.92 -10.41
N ALA A 188 -1.04 17.82 -9.71
CA ALA A 188 -1.86 16.63 -9.78
C ALA A 188 -2.73 16.44 -8.55
N SER A 189 -3.98 16.06 -8.78
CA SER A 189 -4.95 15.74 -7.73
C SER A 189 -4.96 14.24 -7.47
N LEU A 190 -5.07 13.83 -6.20
CA LEU A 190 -5.14 12.41 -5.89
C LEU A 190 -6.53 11.84 -6.30
N PRO A 191 -6.58 10.82 -7.17
CA PRO A 191 -7.84 10.28 -7.71
C PRO A 191 -8.47 9.28 -6.74
N ALA A 192 -9.00 9.79 -5.63
CA ALA A 192 -9.43 9.00 -4.48
C ALA A 192 -10.58 8.02 -4.79
N GLN A 193 -11.39 8.31 -5.80
CA GLN A 193 -12.58 7.56 -6.20
C GLN A 193 -12.24 6.31 -7.03
N THR A 194 -11.06 6.25 -7.66
CA THR A 194 -10.69 5.15 -8.57
C THR A 194 -9.35 4.51 -8.24
N LEU A 195 -8.38 5.26 -7.70
CA LEU A 195 -7.11 4.70 -7.26
C LEU A 195 -7.33 3.67 -6.14
N THR A 196 -6.67 2.52 -6.24
CA THR A 196 -6.69 1.47 -5.22
C THR A 196 -5.28 1.20 -4.68
N LYS A 197 -5.17 0.51 -3.54
CA LYS A 197 -3.86 0.01 -3.07
C LYS A 197 -3.27 -1.02 -4.05
N GLN A 198 -4.13 -1.79 -4.73
CA GLN A 198 -3.71 -2.74 -5.77
C GLN A 198 -2.96 -2.03 -6.92
N ASP A 199 -3.45 -0.88 -7.38
CA ASP A 199 -2.80 -0.09 -8.43
C ASP A 199 -1.40 0.38 -8.01
N VAL A 200 -1.25 0.82 -6.77
CA VAL A 200 0.04 1.23 -6.19
C VAL A 200 1.02 0.05 -6.19
N LEU A 201 0.57 -1.13 -5.76
CA LEU A 201 1.40 -2.33 -5.73
C LEU A 201 1.76 -2.82 -7.14
N ASP A 202 0.83 -2.77 -8.08
CA ASP A 202 1.04 -3.14 -9.49
C ASP A 202 1.98 -2.17 -10.21
N ALA A 203 1.98 -0.89 -9.81
CA ALA A 203 2.93 0.11 -10.29
C ALA A 203 4.36 -0.12 -9.75
N GLY A 204 4.58 -1.07 -8.85
CA GLY A 204 5.88 -1.29 -8.21
C GLY A 204 6.19 -0.27 -7.10
N ARG A 205 5.16 0.37 -6.54
CA ARG A 205 5.25 1.42 -5.52
C ARG A 205 4.66 0.95 -4.18
N ASN A 206 4.85 1.75 -3.13
CA ASN A 206 4.37 1.48 -1.78
C ASN A 206 3.88 2.74 -1.05
N VAL A 207 4.31 3.94 -1.46
CA VAL A 207 4.10 5.16 -0.67
C VAL A 207 3.29 6.18 -1.47
N ILE A 208 2.13 6.59 -0.96
CA ILE A 208 1.36 7.72 -1.49
C ILE A 208 1.68 8.96 -0.63
N LEU A 209 2.06 10.06 -1.28
CA LEU A 209 2.42 11.31 -0.64
C LEU A 209 1.46 12.43 -1.03
N PHE A 210 0.80 13.09 -0.09
CA PHE A 210 -0.11 14.18 -0.44
C PHE A 210 -0.02 15.38 0.51
N ILE A 211 -0.51 16.53 0.06
CA ILE A 211 -0.57 17.79 0.83
C ILE A 211 -1.90 18.50 0.57
N GLN A 212 -2.33 19.35 1.52
CA GLN A 212 -3.57 20.12 1.41
C GLN A 212 -3.50 21.54 2.01
N VAL A 213 -2.34 21.98 2.53
CA VAL A 213 -2.26 23.27 3.24
C VAL A 213 -2.36 24.45 2.26
N PRO A 214 -3.03 25.56 2.62
CA PRO A 214 -3.51 25.93 3.95
C PRO A 214 -4.93 25.42 4.23
N ARG A 215 -5.17 24.93 5.45
CA ARG A 215 -6.45 24.37 5.92
C ARG A 215 -7.65 25.35 5.86
N GLU A 216 -7.41 26.65 5.66
CA GLU A 216 -8.41 27.73 5.66
C GLU A 216 -8.51 28.50 4.32
N TYR A 217 -7.85 28.04 3.26
CA TYR A 217 -7.82 28.77 1.99
C TYR A 217 -9.25 28.87 1.40
N PRO A 218 -9.71 30.06 0.96
CA PRO A 218 -11.08 30.23 0.49
C PRO A 218 -11.30 29.56 -0.89
N HIS A 219 -11.93 28.38 -0.88
CA HIS A 219 -12.25 27.56 -2.05
C HIS A 219 -13.56 27.99 -2.75
N THR A 220 -13.68 29.26 -3.09
CA THR A 220 -14.85 29.74 -3.88
C THR A 220 -14.39 30.33 -5.21
N GLY A 221 -14.85 29.74 -6.33
CA GLY A 221 -14.54 30.19 -7.69
C GLY A 221 -13.36 29.42 -8.30
N ASP A 222 -12.52 30.11 -9.07
CA ASP A 222 -11.40 29.51 -9.83
C ASP A 222 -10.14 29.20 -8.99
N ASN A 223 -10.18 29.36 -7.66
CA ASN A 223 -9.01 29.20 -6.78
C ASN A 223 -8.98 27.80 -6.11
N ASN A 224 -8.03 26.94 -6.47
CA ASN A 224 -7.84 25.60 -5.87
C ASN A 224 -6.49 25.45 -5.14
N LEU A 225 -6.20 24.27 -4.58
CA LEU A 225 -4.92 24.03 -3.89
C LEU A 225 -3.71 24.13 -4.83
N CYS A 226 -3.88 23.87 -6.13
CA CYS A 226 -2.81 24.04 -7.09
C CYS A 226 -2.35 25.48 -7.20
N ASP A 227 -3.27 26.45 -7.22
CA ASP A 227 -2.94 27.88 -7.28
C ASP A 227 -2.11 28.32 -6.09
N TYR A 228 -2.43 27.80 -4.89
CA TYR A 228 -1.62 28.06 -3.70
C TYR A 228 -0.22 27.47 -3.82
N HIS A 229 -0.11 26.27 -4.41
CA HIS A 229 1.18 25.60 -4.59
C HIS A 229 1.90 25.97 -5.91
N ASP A 230 1.40 26.97 -6.65
CA ASP A 230 1.95 27.39 -7.95
C ASP A 230 3.02 28.47 -7.82
N GLU A 231 4.26 28.02 -7.68
CA GLU A 231 5.42 28.90 -7.65
C GLU A 231 6.57 28.35 -8.50
N SER A 232 7.46 29.26 -8.93
CA SER A 232 8.61 28.95 -9.79
C SER A 232 9.62 27.91 -9.25
N ASN A 233 9.45 27.42 -8.01
CA ASN A 233 10.39 26.55 -7.31
C ASN A 233 9.70 25.35 -6.60
N THR A 234 8.70 24.74 -7.24
CA THR A 234 7.95 23.59 -6.67
C THR A 234 7.96 22.32 -7.54
N SER A 235 8.59 22.32 -8.72
CA SER A 235 8.56 21.19 -9.67
C SER A 235 8.99 19.85 -9.05
N LYS A 236 10.09 19.81 -8.29
CA LYS A 236 10.54 18.56 -7.65
C LYS A 236 9.58 18.10 -6.54
N PHE A 237 8.85 19.03 -5.94
CA PHE A 237 7.82 18.69 -4.98
C PHE A 237 6.59 18.10 -5.68
N ARG A 238 6.05 18.80 -6.69
CA ARG A 238 4.88 18.36 -7.48
C ARG A 238 5.09 17.03 -8.18
N ARG A 239 6.30 16.72 -8.63
CA ARG A 239 6.66 15.41 -9.18
C ARG A 239 6.43 14.24 -8.21
N ASN A 240 6.50 14.48 -6.91
CA ASN A 240 6.47 13.42 -5.90
C ASN A 240 5.22 13.47 -5.01
N VAL A 241 4.51 14.60 -4.97
CA VAL A 241 3.45 14.85 -3.98
C VAL A 241 2.16 15.27 -4.69
N TRP A 242 1.08 14.57 -4.37
CA TRP A 242 -0.28 14.88 -4.79
C TRP A 242 -0.81 16.12 -4.06
N ILE A 243 -1.40 17.05 -4.79
CA ILE A 243 -1.91 18.33 -4.27
C ILE A 243 -3.43 18.25 -4.13
N GLY A 244 -3.91 18.06 -2.91
CA GLY A 244 -5.32 17.81 -2.64
C GLY A 244 -5.78 16.43 -3.14
N VAL A 245 -7.09 16.30 -3.25
CA VAL A 245 -7.78 15.11 -3.75
C VAL A 245 -8.88 15.49 -4.72
N ASP A 246 -9.32 14.53 -5.51
CA ASP A 246 -10.56 14.66 -6.26
C ASP A 246 -11.76 14.62 -5.29
N GLU A 247 -12.72 15.52 -5.44
CA GLU A 247 -13.92 15.61 -4.59
C GLU A 247 -15.20 15.68 -5.43
N MET A 248 -16.18 14.85 -5.06
CA MET A 248 -17.53 14.88 -5.60
C MET A 248 -18.43 15.81 -4.78
N ASP A 249 -18.95 16.86 -5.41
CA ASP A 249 -19.90 17.77 -4.77
C ASP A 249 -21.30 17.14 -4.55
N ALA A 250 -22.20 17.85 -3.86
CA ALA A 250 -23.55 17.38 -3.61
C ALA A 250 -24.44 17.28 -4.87
N SER A 251 -24.01 17.84 -6.00
CA SER A 251 -24.69 17.78 -7.30
C SER A 251 -24.17 16.63 -8.17
N GLY A 252 -23.10 15.94 -7.76
CA GLY A 252 -22.46 14.87 -8.51
C GLY A 252 -21.38 15.35 -9.49
N ASN A 253 -20.89 16.58 -9.35
CA ASN A 253 -19.77 17.07 -10.16
C ASN A 253 -18.45 16.72 -9.46
N LEU A 254 -17.50 16.17 -10.22
CA LEU A 254 -16.15 15.87 -9.73
C LEU A 254 -15.23 17.06 -9.98
N THR A 255 -14.56 17.56 -8.93
CA THR A 255 -13.53 18.59 -9.04
C THR A 255 -12.20 18.05 -8.54
N SER A 256 -11.10 18.56 -9.12
CA SER A 256 -9.74 18.15 -8.77
C SER A 256 -9.09 19.15 -7.80
N ASN A 257 -8.10 18.70 -7.04
CA ASN A 257 -7.23 19.50 -6.18
C ASN A 257 -7.96 20.17 -5.01
N GLU A 258 -8.93 19.45 -4.45
CA GLU A 258 -9.72 19.89 -3.30
C GLU A 258 -9.06 19.47 -1.98
N PRO A 259 -9.30 20.20 -0.89
CA PRO A 259 -8.85 19.79 0.44
C PRO A 259 -9.58 18.53 0.91
N LEU A 260 -8.94 17.73 1.76
CA LEU A 260 -9.65 16.61 2.40
C LEU A 260 -10.76 17.11 3.32
N ALA A 261 -11.89 16.40 3.34
CA ALA A 261 -12.95 16.69 4.29
C ALA A 261 -12.54 16.34 5.72
N GLN A 262 -12.53 17.33 6.62
CA GLN A 262 -12.13 17.12 8.01
C GLN A 262 -13.26 17.48 8.96
N ASN A 263 -13.35 16.74 10.06
CA ASN A 263 -14.25 17.01 11.19
C ASN A 263 -14.08 18.41 11.85
N SER A 264 -13.04 19.17 11.52
CA SER A 264 -12.77 20.53 12.04
C SER A 264 -12.81 21.64 10.98
N SER A 265 -12.89 21.32 9.69
CA SER A 265 -12.84 22.32 8.61
C SER A 265 -14.25 22.80 8.23
N GLN A 266 -14.49 24.10 8.26
CA GLN A 266 -15.72 24.72 7.75
C GLN A 266 -15.86 24.65 6.22
N LEU A 267 -14.86 24.14 5.49
CA LEU A 267 -14.68 24.35 4.05
C LEU A 267 -15.18 23.21 3.14
N THR A 268 -15.34 22.00 3.65
CA THR A 268 -15.91 20.84 2.94
C THR A 268 -17.35 20.55 3.37
N ALA A 269 -17.91 21.45 4.16
CA ALA A 269 -19.29 21.39 4.58
C ALA A 269 -20.22 21.82 3.44
N ASP A 270 -21.40 21.20 3.36
CA ASP A 270 -22.49 21.74 2.54
C ASP A 270 -22.81 23.20 2.90
N ILE A 271 -23.68 23.84 2.13
CA ILE A 271 -24.09 25.25 2.31
C ILE A 271 -24.64 25.59 3.72
N ASP A 272 -24.95 24.56 4.53
CA ASP A 272 -25.46 24.65 5.90
C ASP A 272 -24.41 24.30 6.97
N GLY A 273 -23.16 24.00 6.59
CA GLY A 273 -22.06 23.72 7.52
C GLY A 273 -22.01 22.27 8.03
N ASN A 274 -22.64 21.30 7.33
CA ASN A 274 -22.97 20.00 7.94
C ASN A 274 -22.97 18.78 6.99
N ALA A 275 -22.01 18.66 6.07
CA ALA A 275 -21.80 17.36 5.41
C ALA A 275 -21.26 16.35 6.45
N SER A 276 -22.05 15.31 6.73
CA SER A 276 -21.63 14.23 7.63
C SER A 276 -20.61 13.31 6.93
N ALA A 277 -19.76 12.61 7.69
CA ALA A 277 -18.79 11.66 7.14
C ALA A 277 -19.43 10.60 6.22
N ILE A 278 -20.67 10.17 6.53
CA ILE A 278 -21.43 9.24 5.67
C ILE A 278 -21.81 9.87 4.33
N SER A 279 -22.02 11.19 4.26
CA SER A 279 -22.26 11.89 3.00
C SER A 279 -21.03 11.87 2.10
N HIS A 280 -19.86 12.22 2.66
CA HIS A 280 -18.59 12.12 1.93
C HIS A 280 -18.32 10.69 1.49
N TYR A 281 -18.52 9.71 2.37
CA TYR A 281 -18.39 8.30 2.02
C TYR A 281 -19.29 7.91 0.85
N ASN A 282 -20.58 8.27 0.88
CA ASN A 282 -21.52 7.93 -0.19
C ASN A 282 -21.14 8.59 -1.52
N ASN A 283 -20.66 9.83 -1.47
CA ASN A 283 -20.17 10.57 -2.64
C ASN A 283 -18.81 10.05 -3.16
N GLY A 284 -18.13 9.15 -2.43
CA GLY A 284 -16.82 8.65 -2.80
C GLY A 284 -15.68 9.62 -2.47
N ASN A 285 -15.85 10.48 -1.48
CA ASN A 285 -14.83 11.44 -1.05
C ASN A 285 -14.06 10.90 0.15
N LEU A 286 -12.76 11.21 0.22
CA LEU A 286 -11.97 10.95 1.42
C LEU A 286 -12.37 11.90 2.55
N SER A 287 -12.47 11.35 3.76
CA SER A 287 -12.69 12.14 4.96
C SER A 287 -11.84 11.68 6.13
N VAL A 288 -11.42 12.64 6.97
CA VAL A 288 -10.55 12.41 8.12
C VAL A 288 -11.25 12.76 9.44
N ALA A 289 -11.20 11.81 10.38
CA ALA A 289 -11.44 12.07 11.79
C ALA A 289 -10.12 12.50 12.42
N LEU A 290 -9.90 13.82 12.45
CA LEU A 290 -8.67 14.42 12.98
C LEU A 290 -8.76 14.66 14.49
N ASP A 291 -7.78 14.14 15.21
CA ASP A 291 -7.40 14.56 16.57
C ASP A 291 -6.15 15.44 16.49
N ALA A 292 -6.36 16.74 16.30
CA ALA A 292 -5.31 17.74 16.11
C ALA A 292 -4.59 18.13 17.43
N THR A 293 -4.60 17.26 18.44
CA THR A 293 -4.00 17.55 19.73
C THR A 293 -2.48 17.48 19.65
N THR A 294 -1.84 18.57 20.07
CA THR A 294 -0.40 18.84 19.90
C THR A 294 0.40 18.58 21.17
N GLU A 295 -0.23 18.18 22.27
CA GLU A 295 0.45 17.95 23.54
C GLU A 295 0.13 16.56 24.12
N TYR A 296 1.14 15.96 24.75
CA TYR A 296 1.09 14.68 25.46
C TYR A 296 0.29 14.80 26.77
N SER A 297 -0.99 15.16 26.68
CA SER A 297 -1.89 15.47 27.79
C SER A 297 -3.18 14.66 27.66
N LYS A 298 -3.48 13.80 28.65
CA LYS A 298 -4.72 12.98 28.69
C LYS A 298 -6.02 13.79 28.65
N ASP A 299 -5.95 15.09 28.95
CA ASP A 299 -7.12 15.94 29.07
C ASP A 299 -7.48 16.59 27.72
N ASP A 300 -6.57 16.50 26.73
CA ASP A 300 -6.71 17.12 25.42
C ASP A 300 -6.95 16.11 24.28
N ILE A 301 -6.88 14.79 24.53
CA ILE A 301 -7.23 13.77 23.53
C ILE A 301 -8.70 13.96 23.11
N LYS A 302 -8.94 14.17 21.82
CA LYS A 302 -10.28 14.40 21.26
C LYS A 302 -11.07 13.11 21.13
N TYR A 303 -10.41 12.01 20.80
CA TYR A 303 -11.04 10.72 20.60
C TYR A 303 -10.46 9.64 21.49
N SER A 304 -11.30 9.08 22.35
CA SER A 304 -10.92 7.92 23.15
C SER A 304 -11.01 6.62 22.35
N GLY A 305 -10.32 5.57 22.82
CA GLY A 305 -10.36 4.23 22.21
C GLY A 305 -11.79 3.72 21.92
N SER A 306 -12.75 3.96 22.82
CA SER A 306 -14.15 3.55 22.64
C SER A 306 -14.90 4.28 21.52
N GLU A 307 -14.38 5.41 21.03
CA GLU A 307 -15.01 6.22 19.98
C GLU A 307 -14.47 5.92 18.58
N ILE A 308 -13.36 5.18 18.46
CA ILE A 308 -12.65 4.99 17.19
C ILE A 308 -13.50 4.21 16.19
N LEU A 309 -14.06 3.07 16.60
CA LEU A 309 -14.98 2.31 15.75
C LEU A 309 -16.27 3.08 15.43
N GLU A 310 -16.75 3.96 16.32
CA GLU A 310 -17.89 4.82 16.01
C GLU A 310 -17.57 5.76 14.84
N LYS A 311 -16.36 6.33 14.81
CA LYS A 311 -15.91 7.17 13.69
C LYS A 311 -15.79 6.39 12.39
N ALA A 312 -15.17 5.20 12.44
CA ALA A 312 -15.08 4.33 11.26
C ALA A 312 -16.47 3.95 10.73
N VAL A 313 -17.40 3.56 11.61
CA VAL A 313 -18.79 3.22 11.25
C VAL A 313 -19.56 4.44 10.73
N SER A 314 -19.21 5.67 11.13
CA SER A 314 -19.83 6.88 10.61
C SER A 314 -19.40 7.28 9.19
N GLY A 315 -18.42 6.56 8.61
CA GLY A 315 -17.96 6.77 7.23
C GLY A 315 -16.60 7.45 7.10
N TYR A 316 -15.88 7.75 8.20
CA TYR A 316 -14.52 8.27 8.11
C TYR A 316 -13.56 7.22 7.55
N ASN A 317 -12.77 7.61 6.55
CA ASN A 317 -11.76 6.75 5.93
C ASN A 317 -10.42 6.87 6.62
N MET A 318 -10.07 8.04 7.11
CA MET A 318 -8.78 8.32 7.72
C MET A 318 -8.98 8.63 9.20
N LEU A 319 -8.31 7.87 10.06
CA LEU A 319 -8.36 8.06 11.51
C LEU A 319 -6.99 8.57 11.95
N GLU A 320 -6.80 9.89 11.92
CA GLU A 320 -5.52 10.55 12.19
C GLU A 320 -5.51 11.02 13.64
N LEU A 321 -4.92 10.20 14.53
CA LEU A 321 -5.11 10.33 15.97
C LEU A 321 -3.83 10.71 16.73
N ALA A 322 -4.00 11.46 17.81
CA ALA A 322 -2.95 11.72 18.79
C ALA A 322 -2.85 10.56 19.81
N LEU A 323 -1.66 10.38 20.38
CA LEU A 323 -1.38 9.43 21.46
C LEU A 323 -1.80 7.98 21.15
N VAL A 324 -1.52 7.51 19.94
CA VAL A 324 -1.78 6.12 19.54
C VAL A 324 -0.87 5.20 20.35
N GLU A 325 -1.49 4.22 21.00
CA GLU A 325 -0.84 3.14 21.73
C GLU A 325 -0.01 3.57 22.96
N ALA A 326 -0.49 4.53 23.75
CA ALA A 326 0.23 4.91 24.98
C ALA A 326 0.13 3.89 26.13
N ASN A 327 1.23 3.66 26.85
CA ASN A 327 1.30 2.74 28.00
C ASN A 327 0.53 3.26 29.24
N ALA A 328 -0.05 2.33 30.01
CA ALA A 328 -0.86 2.52 31.21
C ALA A 328 -0.24 3.39 32.31
N THR A 329 1.09 3.46 32.39
CA THR A 329 1.79 4.25 33.41
C THR A 329 1.98 5.71 33.05
N THR A 330 1.92 6.08 31.77
CA THR A 330 2.48 7.39 31.37
C THR A 330 1.48 8.52 31.54
N ILE A 331 0.18 8.38 31.25
CA ILE A 331 -0.78 9.49 31.47
C ILE A 331 -2.28 9.09 31.43
N GLY A 332 -2.64 7.88 31.04
CA GLY A 332 -4.03 7.38 31.12
C GLY A 332 -4.43 6.51 29.93
N ALA A 333 -3.77 5.36 29.75
CA ALA A 333 -4.03 4.44 28.63
C ALA A 333 -5.47 3.96 28.49
N SER A 334 -6.32 4.13 29.52
CA SER A 334 -7.75 3.85 29.40
C SER A 334 -8.50 4.83 28.48
N LYS A 335 -7.88 5.96 28.11
CA LYS A 335 -8.44 6.93 27.15
C LYS A 335 -7.75 6.86 25.79
N ALA A 336 -6.43 6.68 25.75
CA ALA A 336 -5.66 6.70 24.50
C ALA A 336 -6.13 5.61 23.53
N PRO A 337 -6.30 5.93 22.22
CA PRO A 337 -6.56 4.92 21.20
C PRO A 337 -5.51 3.82 21.22
N GLN A 338 -5.93 2.57 21.31
CA GLN A 338 -5.07 1.39 21.18
C GLN A 338 -5.22 0.81 19.77
N ILE A 339 -4.23 0.02 19.35
CA ILE A 339 -4.23 -0.64 18.03
C ILE A 339 -5.49 -1.49 17.82
N GLU A 340 -5.95 -2.19 18.86
CA GLU A 340 -7.20 -2.97 18.79
C GLU A 340 -8.45 -2.12 18.52
N ASP A 341 -8.44 -0.83 18.90
CA ASP A 341 -9.61 0.05 18.74
C ASP A 341 -9.86 0.43 17.26
N PHE A 342 -8.87 0.22 16.38
CA PHE A 342 -9.02 0.38 14.93
C PHE A 342 -9.60 -0.87 14.24
N THR A 343 -9.65 -2.02 14.94
CA THR A 343 -10.04 -3.30 14.35
C THR A 343 -11.57 -3.43 14.33
N TRP A 344 -12.18 -3.27 13.16
CA TRP A 344 -13.63 -3.45 12.94
C TRP A 344 -13.99 -4.86 12.47
N SER A 345 -13.04 -5.57 11.86
CA SER A 345 -13.27 -6.85 11.18
C SER A 345 -13.20 -8.02 12.16
N TRP A 346 -11.99 -8.45 12.49
CA TRP A 346 -11.70 -9.66 13.24
C TRP A 346 -12.08 -9.56 14.71
N ARG A 347 -12.92 -10.50 15.15
CA ARG A 347 -13.20 -10.70 16.57
C ARG A 347 -11.93 -11.03 17.36
N ASN A 348 -11.92 -10.72 18.65
CA ASN A 348 -10.76 -10.96 19.54
C ASN A 348 -10.24 -12.41 19.65
N ASP A 349 -10.97 -13.40 19.16
CA ASP A 349 -10.52 -14.81 19.11
C ASP A 349 -10.40 -15.36 17.67
N SER A 350 -10.40 -14.49 16.67
CA SER A 350 -10.26 -14.84 15.25
C SER A 350 -9.26 -13.91 14.55
N PRO A 351 -8.52 -14.38 13.53
CA PRO A 351 -8.50 -15.75 13.05
C PRO A 351 -7.85 -16.70 14.09
N SER A 352 -8.47 -17.86 14.33
CA SER A 352 -8.03 -18.82 15.34
C SER A 352 -6.79 -19.63 14.94
N GLY A 353 -6.34 -19.51 13.69
CA GLY A 353 -5.27 -20.31 13.09
C GLY A 353 -5.66 -21.76 12.78
N SER A 354 -6.93 -22.13 12.94
CA SER A 354 -7.42 -23.50 12.69
C SER A 354 -8.43 -23.61 11.56
N ASN A 355 -8.87 -22.47 11.02
CA ASN A 355 -9.81 -22.40 9.92
C ASN A 355 -9.36 -21.38 8.88
N SER A 356 -9.82 -21.55 7.64
CA SER A 356 -9.31 -20.83 6.47
C SER A 356 -10.39 -20.09 5.67
N CYS A 357 -11.61 -19.95 6.20
CA CYS A 357 -12.69 -19.19 5.57
C CYS A 357 -13.39 -18.31 6.59
N ALA A 358 -13.86 -17.12 6.22
CA ALA A 358 -14.47 -16.18 7.15
C ALA A 358 -15.98 -16.01 6.94
N TRP A 359 -16.69 -15.77 8.03
CA TRP A 359 -18.10 -15.38 8.04
C TRP A 359 -18.32 -14.10 8.85
N LEU A 360 -19.44 -13.42 8.60
CA LEU A 360 -20.03 -12.47 9.52
C LEU A 360 -20.86 -13.23 10.56
N SER A 361 -20.46 -13.19 11.83
CA SER A 361 -21.17 -13.89 12.91
C SER A 361 -22.38 -13.13 13.43
N ASN A 362 -23.15 -13.79 14.29
CA ASN A 362 -24.41 -13.27 14.83
C ASN A 362 -24.25 -11.99 15.68
N ASP A 363 -23.06 -11.72 16.19
CA ASP A 363 -22.65 -10.50 16.92
C ASP A 363 -22.20 -9.35 16.00
N GLY A 364 -22.04 -9.59 14.69
CA GLY A 364 -21.66 -8.58 13.71
C GLY A 364 -20.16 -8.44 13.48
N GLU A 365 -19.36 -9.34 14.07
CA GLU A 365 -17.91 -9.40 13.87
C GLU A 365 -17.54 -10.49 12.85
N ILE A 366 -16.34 -10.38 12.29
CA ILE A 366 -15.78 -11.37 11.38
C ILE A 366 -15.05 -12.46 12.17
N ARG A 367 -15.28 -13.71 11.79
CA ARG A 367 -14.64 -14.88 12.40
C ARG A 367 -14.25 -15.90 11.35
N ASP A 368 -13.14 -16.59 11.60
CA ASP A 368 -12.73 -17.74 10.81
C ASP A 368 -13.56 -18.98 11.19
N TYR A 369 -13.84 -19.82 10.20
CA TYR A 369 -14.61 -21.03 10.35
C TYR A 369 -14.33 -22.04 9.22
N SER A 370 -14.67 -23.31 9.48
CA SER A 370 -14.46 -24.38 8.51
C SER A 370 -15.24 -24.15 7.22
N CYS A 371 -14.51 -24.06 6.10
CA CYS A 371 -15.02 -23.79 4.76
C CYS A 371 -16.13 -24.76 4.29
N SER A 372 -16.18 -25.98 4.84
CA SER A 372 -17.15 -27.01 4.45
C SER A 372 -18.54 -26.86 5.07
N THR A 373 -18.75 -25.78 5.84
CA THR A 373 -20.02 -25.56 6.54
C THR A 373 -21.04 -24.89 5.62
N GLU A 374 -22.29 -25.36 5.64
CA GLU A 374 -23.37 -24.74 4.88
C GLU A 374 -23.86 -23.44 5.52
N ARG A 375 -23.79 -22.32 4.80
CA ARG A 375 -24.38 -21.02 5.15
C ARG A 375 -24.85 -20.29 3.90
N VAL A 376 -25.68 -19.28 4.11
CA VAL A 376 -25.97 -18.26 3.09
C VAL A 376 -24.76 -17.33 2.90
N PHE A 377 -24.72 -16.61 1.78
CA PHE A 377 -23.60 -15.81 1.33
C PHE A 377 -23.93 -14.32 1.34
N ALA A 378 -22.95 -13.49 1.67
CA ALA A 378 -23.02 -12.04 1.52
C ALA A 378 -22.73 -11.69 0.07
N CYS A 379 -23.77 -11.28 -0.65
CA CYS A 379 -23.69 -10.83 -2.02
C CYS A 379 -23.77 -9.30 -2.07
N VAL A 380 -23.17 -8.69 -3.07
CA VAL A 380 -23.07 -7.23 -3.20
C VAL A 380 -23.16 -6.82 -4.66
N ASP A 381 -23.71 -5.64 -4.97
CA ASP A 381 -23.72 -5.08 -6.33
C ASP A 381 -22.54 -4.12 -6.55
N ASP A 382 -22.53 -3.45 -7.70
CA ASP A 382 -21.47 -2.52 -8.10
C ASP A 382 -21.52 -1.23 -7.27
N GLU A 383 -22.71 -0.77 -6.87
CA GLU A 383 -22.93 0.34 -5.94
C GLU A 383 -22.72 -0.05 -4.46
N ARG A 384 -22.26 -1.27 -4.19
CA ARG A 384 -21.98 -1.80 -2.84
C ARG A 384 -23.20 -2.00 -1.94
N ASN A 385 -24.40 -2.16 -2.50
CA ASN A 385 -25.57 -2.58 -1.75
C ASN A 385 -25.56 -4.09 -1.49
N TRP A 386 -25.84 -4.46 -0.24
CA TRP A 386 -25.82 -5.86 0.20
C TRP A 386 -27.13 -6.61 -0.10
N HIS A 387 -26.97 -7.88 -0.46
CA HIS A 387 -28.00 -8.91 -0.65
C HIS A 387 -27.55 -10.19 0.07
N ILE A 388 -28.45 -10.91 0.75
CA ILE A 388 -28.12 -12.23 1.28
C ILE A 388 -28.66 -13.29 0.32
N SER A 389 -27.79 -14.19 -0.12
CA SER A 389 -28.15 -15.18 -1.13
C SER A 389 -29.36 -16.01 -0.74
N SER A 390 -30.18 -16.33 -1.73
CA SER A 390 -31.30 -17.26 -1.55
C SER A 390 -30.85 -18.71 -1.30
N ALA A 391 -29.71 -19.08 -1.88
CA ALA A 391 -29.07 -20.38 -1.71
C ALA A 391 -28.12 -20.39 -0.49
N SER A 392 -27.85 -21.59 0.02
CA SER A 392 -26.81 -21.83 1.02
C SER A 392 -25.87 -22.93 0.54
N GLY A 393 -24.61 -22.87 0.96
CA GLY A 393 -23.61 -23.88 0.62
C GLY A 393 -22.30 -23.70 1.39
N THR A 394 -21.30 -24.46 0.97
CA THR A 394 -19.91 -24.30 1.40
C THR A 394 -19.34 -22.97 0.94
N TRP A 395 -18.29 -22.48 1.60
CA TRP A 395 -17.78 -21.12 1.38
C TRP A 395 -17.50 -20.79 -0.09
N SER A 396 -16.89 -21.71 -0.85
CA SER A 396 -16.52 -21.47 -2.26
C SER A 396 -17.70 -21.51 -3.22
N GLU A 397 -18.86 -22.04 -2.83
CA GLU A 397 -20.06 -22.01 -3.67
C GLU A 397 -20.67 -20.60 -3.72
N GLY A 398 -20.23 -19.69 -2.85
CA GLY A 398 -20.68 -18.30 -2.78
C GLY A 398 -20.49 -17.53 -4.09
N TYR A 399 -19.41 -17.79 -4.84
CA TYR A 399 -19.18 -17.18 -6.15
C TYR A 399 -20.34 -17.43 -7.10
N SER A 400 -20.67 -18.71 -7.32
CA SER A 400 -21.76 -19.10 -8.21
C SER A 400 -23.15 -18.77 -7.65
N ALA A 401 -23.31 -18.78 -6.32
CA ALA A 401 -24.58 -18.49 -5.67
C ALA A 401 -24.95 -17.00 -5.80
N CYS A 402 -24.00 -16.10 -5.56
CA CYS A 402 -24.23 -14.66 -5.75
C CYS A 402 -24.40 -14.31 -7.23
N GLU A 403 -23.59 -14.90 -8.12
CA GLU A 403 -23.73 -14.68 -9.57
C GLU A 403 -25.12 -15.07 -10.07
N ALA A 404 -25.67 -16.20 -9.59
CA ALA A 404 -27.02 -16.64 -9.93
C ALA A 404 -28.12 -15.68 -9.46
N ASP A 405 -27.88 -14.94 -8.37
CA ASP A 405 -28.78 -13.90 -7.87
C ASP A 405 -28.55 -12.53 -8.57
N GLY A 406 -27.55 -12.41 -9.46
CA GLY A 406 -27.20 -11.17 -10.17
C GLY A 406 -26.26 -10.23 -9.39
N TYR A 407 -25.51 -10.78 -8.43
CA TYR A 407 -24.60 -10.06 -7.54
C TYR A 407 -23.21 -10.71 -7.56
N ARG A 408 -22.22 -10.08 -6.92
CA ARG A 408 -20.91 -10.68 -6.66
C ARG A 408 -20.78 -11.13 -5.21
N TYR A 409 -19.99 -12.16 -4.95
CA TYR A 409 -19.70 -12.61 -3.59
C TYR A 409 -18.75 -11.63 -2.90
N GLY A 410 -19.15 -11.08 -1.75
CA GLY A 410 -18.53 -9.87 -1.18
C GLY A 410 -17.99 -10.01 0.25
N MET A 411 -16.98 -9.21 0.53
CA MET A 411 -16.48 -8.87 1.87
C MET A 411 -16.57 -7.34 2.05
N PRO A 412 -17.08 -6.82 3.19
CA PRO A 412 -17.02 -5.39 3.48
C PRO A 412 -15.60 -4.84 3.36
N TYR A 413 -15.43 -3.66 2.77
CA TYR A 413 -14.16 -2.96 2.68
C TYR A 413 -13.80 -2.27 4.01
N ASN A 414 -14.80 -1.85 4.77
CA ASN A 414 -14.59 -1.07 5.99
C ASN A 414 -15.69 -1.31 7.04
N ALA A 415 -15.57 -0.62 8.17
CA ALA A 415 -16.47 -0.72 9.32
C ALA A 415 -17.92 -0.33 8.99
N LEU A 416 -18.13 0.73 8.19
CA LEU A 416 -19.47 1.17 7.78
C LEU A 416 -20.15 0.08 6.95
N GLU A 417 -19.48 -0.45 5.92
CA GLU A 417 -20.05 -1.52 5.11
C GLU A 417 -20.33 -2.78 5.94
N ASN A 418 -19.47 -3.14 6.89
CA ASN A 418 -19.72 -4.27 7.79
C ASN A 418 -20.99 -4.07 8.62
N ALA A 419 -21.18 -2.87 9.16
CA ALA A 419 -22.40 -2.50 9.88
C ALA A 419 -23.65 -2.56 8.96
N THR A 420 -23.53 -2.13 7.70
CA THR A 420 -24.64 -2.20 6.73
C THR A 420 -24.98 -3.64 6.34
N LEU A 421 -23.99 -4.52 6.13
CA LEU A 421 -24.21 -5.95 5.87
C LEU A 421 -24.86 -6.62 7.08
N TYR A 422 -24.40 -6.31 8.28
CA TYR A 422 -25.02 -6.83 9.51
C TYR A 422 -26.48 -6.40 9.67
N ALA A 423 -26.78 -5.12 9.39
CA ALA A 423 -28.14 -4.61 9.37
C ALA A 423 -29.00 -5.30 8.30
N LYS A 424 -28.44 -5.48 7.09
CA LYS A 424 -29.10 -6.18 5.98
C LYS A 424 -29.46 -7.62 6.35
N ARG A 425 -28.51 -8.39 6.88
CA ARG A 425 -28.75 -9.76 7.40
C ARG A 425 -29.94 -9.79 8.37
N ASN A 426 -29.94 -8.89 9.34
CA ASN A 426 -31.00 -8.84 10.36
C ASN A 426 -32.35 -8.45 9.76
N SER A 427 -32.37 -7.53 8.80
CA SER A 427 -33.60 -7.10 8.11
C SER A 427 -34.27 -8.22 7.32
N GLU A 428 -33.48 -9.19 6.83
CA GLU A 428 -33.96 -10.38 6.11
C GLU A 428 -34.28 -11.57 7.03
N GLY A 429 -34.18 -11.37 8.35
CA GLY A 429 -34.51 -12.40 9.33
C GLY A 429 -33.51 -13.56 9.38
N VAL A 430 -32.30 -13.38 8.85
CA VAL A 430 -31.25 -14.40 8.86
C VAL A 430 -30.65 -14.50 10.26
N THR A 431 -30.82 -15.66 10.91
CA THR A 431 -30.39 -15.93 12.29
C THR A 431 -29.08 -16.73 12.38
N THR A 432 -28.51 -17.12 11.25
CA THR A 432 -27.22 -17.80 11.14
C THR A 432 -26.14 -16.81 10.70
N SER A 433 -24.87 -17.18 10.91
CA SER A 433 -23.75 -16.48 10.28
C SER A 433 -23.89 -16.47 8.75
N VAL A 434 -23.27 -15.48 8.11
CA VAL A 434 -23.27 -15.31 6.65
C VAL A 434 -21.83 -15.45 6.15
N TRP A 435 -21.61 -16.28 5.16
CA TRP A 435 -20.30 -16.39 4.52
C TRP A 435 -19.91 -15.07 3.84
N VAL A 436 -18.67 -14.62 4.02
CA VAL A 436 -18.11 -13.43 3.36
C VAL A 436 -16.90 -13.85 2.52
N ASN A 437 -16.66 -13.14 1.40
CA ASN A 437 -15.56 -13.45 0.48
C ASN A 437 -14.18 -13.05 1.07
N TYR A 438 -13.75 -13.79 2.08
CA TYR A 438 -12.48 -13.64 2.77
C TYR A 438 -11.98 -15.01 3.25
N TYR A 439 -10.80 -15.43 2.80
CA TYR A 439 -10.25 -16.76 3.04
C TYR A 439 -8.72 -16.75 3.12
N GLU A 440 -8.16 -17.82 3.69
CA GLU A 440 -6.73 -18.02 3.89
C GLU A 440 -6.18 -18.97 2.82
N PRO A 441 -5.59 -18.46 1.72
CA PRO A 441 -4.94 -19.31 0.72
C PRO A 441 -3.74 -20.09 1.29
N PHE A 442 -3.02 -19.52 2.28
CA PHE A 442 -1.96 -20.19 3.01
C PHE A 442 -1.75 -19.56 4.39
N ASP A 443 -1.12 -20.33 5.28
CA ASP A 443 -0.99 -20.02 6.71
C ASP A 443 -0.57 -18.56 6.97
N GLY A 444 -1.44 -17.84 7.68
CA GLY A 444 -1.20 -16.47 8.11
C GLY A 444 -1.43 -15.39 7.06
N PHE A 445 -1.84 -15.71 5.84
CA PHE A 445 -2.19 -14.74 4.80
C PHE A 445 -3.64 -14.92 4.36
N TRP A 446 -4.42 -13.83 4.42
CA TRP A 446 -5.82 -13.82 4.05
C TRP A 446 -6.09 -12.86 2.90
N ILE A 447 -6.98 -13.23 2.00
CA ILE A 447 -7.33 -12.40 0.84
C ILE A 447 -8.83 -12.24 0.72
N ALA A 448 -9.27 -11.01 0.48
CA ALA A 448 -10.68 -10.63 0.37
C ALA A 448 -11.08 -10.33 -1.07
N ASN A 449 -12.39 -10.34 -1.34
CA ASN A 449 -13.00 -9.83 -2.57
C ASN A 449 -12.34 -10.37 -3.85
N GLN A 450 -12.07 -11.68 -3.88
CA GLN A 450 -11.60 -12.37 -5.08
C GLN A 450 -12.75 -12.63 -6.05
N ASP A 451 -12.47 -12.76 -7.34
CA ASP A 451 -13.51 -13.10 -8.34
C ASP A 451 -13.80 -14.61 -8.35
N SER A 452 -12.85 -15.41 -7.86
CA SER A 452 -12.98 -16.86 -7.72
C SER A 452 -12.05 -17.40 -6.64
N TYR A 453 -12.32 -18.62 -6.17
CA TYR A 453 -11.44 -19.32 -5.23
C TYR A 453 -10.13 -19.77 -5.91
N SER A 454 -9.01 -19.52 -5.25
CA SER A 454 -7.69 -20.01 -5.65
C SER A 454 -6.79 -20.22 -4.43
N ASP A 455 -6.08 -21.34 -4.36
CA ASP A 455 -4.99 -21.58 -3.39
C ASP A 455 -3.62 -21.08 -3.90
N PHE A 456 -3.61 -20.51 -5.10
CA PHE A 456 -2.43 -20.01 -5.82
C PHE A 456 -1.31 -21.05 -5.97
N GLY A 457 -1.58 -22.33 -5.74
CA GLY A 457 -0.60 -23.41 -5.72
C GLY A 457 0.58 -23.14 -4.76
N TYR A 458 0.38 -22.38 -3.67
CA TYR A 458 1.46 -21.96 -2.79
C TYR A 458 2.09 -23.14 -2.04
N ILE A 459 3.43 -23.21 -2.04
CA ILE A 459 4.20 -24.17 -1.23
C ILE A 459 5.49 -23.51 -0.72
N LYS A 460 5.68 -23.50 0.61
CA LYS A 460 6.98 -23.25 1.24
C LYS A 460 7.81 -24.53 1.30
N LYS A 461 9.06 -24.49 0.81
CA LYS A 461 10.03 -25.58 0.98
C LYS A 461 11.07 -25.17 2.00
N ASP A 462 11.26 -25.98 3.03
CA ASP A 462 12.18 -25.72 4.15
C ASP A 462 13.58 -25.32 3.70
N ALA A 463 14.25 -24.48 4.50
CA ALA A 463 15.63 -24.12 4.21
C ALA A 463 16.56 -25.31 4.49
N VAL A 464 17.56 -25.51 3.63
CA VAL A 464 18.66 -26.46 3.87
C VAL A 464 19.94 -25.69 4.09
N GLY A 465 20.68 -26.06 5.13
CA GLY A 465 21.89 -25.37 5.54
C GLY A 465 22.08 -25.37 7.05
N GLY A 466 22.92 -24.45 7.51
CA GLY A 466 23.26 -24.28 8.91
C GLY A 466 22.34 -23.37 9.72
N THR A 467 22.71 -23.18 10.97
CA THR A 467 22.01 -22.29 11.91
C THR A 467 22.72 -20.95 12.12
N GLY A 468 23.77 -20.66 11.33
CA GLY A 468 24.46 -19.38 11.34
C GLY A 468 23.61 -18.24 10.75
N GLY A 469 24.13 -17.02 10.79
CA GLY A 469 23.48 -15.84 10.21
C GLY A 469 22.16 -15.44 10.87
N ASP A 470 21.55 -14.39 10.34
CA ASP A 470 20.21 -13.92 10.66
C ASP A 470 19.19 -14.54 9.70
N ALA A 471 17.94 -14.70 10.16
CA ALA A 471 16.89 -15.28 9.34
C ALA A 471 16.33 -14.24 8.37
N PHE A 472 15.97 -14.67 7.18
CA PHE A 472 15.21 -13.86 6.22
C PHE A 472 14.06 -14.68 5.63
N ASP A 473 12.95 -14.01 5.29
CA ASP A 473 11.81 -14.64 4.64
C ASP A 473 11.08 -13.66 3.72
N SER A 474 11.29 -13.78 2.40
CA SER A 474 10.66 -12.89 1.41
C SER A 474 9.23 -13.34 1.07
N ILE A 475 8.43 -13.62 2.10
CA ILE A 475 7.01 -13.98 1.97
C ILE A 475 6.15 -12.77 1.59
N ASP A 476 6.57 -11.56 2.00
CA ASP A 476 6.01 -10.27 1.59
C ASP A 476 5.93 -10.13 0.06
N LEU A 477 6.94 -10.59 -0.69
CA LEU A 477 6.89 -10.58 -2.16
C LEU A 477 5.81 -11.49 -2.73
N VAL A 478 5.60 -12.65 -2.08
CA VAL A 478 4.50 -13.56 -2.44
C VAL A 478 3.17 -12.87 -2.18
N LYS A 479 2.99 -12.28 -0.99
CA LYS A 479 1.77 -11.54 -0.64
C LYS A 479 1.52 -10.40 -1.62
N ARG A 480 2.53 -9.56 -1.90
CA ARG A 480 2.46 -8.45 -2.86
C ARG A 480 1.98 -8.93 -4.22
N LYS A 481 2.55 -10.02 -4.74
CA LYS A 481 2.13 -10.58 -6.02
C LYS A 481 0.64 -10.96 -6.03
N LEU A 482 0.10 -11.45 -4.91
CA LEU A 482 -1.28 -11.90 -4.80
C LEU A 482 -2.27 -10.77 -4.43
N LEU A 483 -1.81 -9.74 -3.73
CA LEU A 483 -2.55 -8.51 -3.45
C LEU A 483 -2.62 -7.62 -4.71
N GLY A 484 -1.55 -7.61 -5.50
CA GLY A 484 -1.51 -7.09 -6.87
C GLY A 484 -2.36 -7.90 -7.84
N SER A 485 -2.42 -7.50 -9.11
CA SER A 485 -3.04 -8.27 -10.20
C SER A 485 -2.17 -9.45 -10.69
N GLY A 486 -1.16 -9.84 -9.92
CA GLY A 486 -0.21 -10.89 -10.29
C GLY A 486 0.89 -10.45 -11.26
N THR A 487 0.98 -9.17 -11.60
CA THR A 487 1.90 -8.62 -12.62
C THR A 487 3.36 -8.53 -12.17
N MET A 488 3.65 -8.68 -10.88
CA MET A 488 5.03 -8.80 -10.37
C MET A 488 5.62 -10.17 -10.73
N ASN A 489 6.79 -10.23 -11.37
CA ASN A 489 7.44 -11.48 -11.78
C ASN A 489 8.91 -11.52 -11.35
N LEU A 490 9.43 -12.70 -11.02
CA LEU A 490 10.87 -12.89 -10.85
C LEU A 490 11.55 -12.70 -12.22
N LYS A 491 12.36 -11.65 -12.33
CA LYS A 491 12.99 -11.22 -13.57
C LYS A 491 14.37 -11.82 -13.76
N SER A 492 15.16 -11.87 -12.71
CA SER A 492 16.51 -12.44 -12.79
C SER A 492 17.06 -12.89 -11.45
N VAL A 493 18.06 -13.75 -11.53
CA VAL A 493 18.87 -14.20 -10.38
C VAL A 493 20.35 -14.17 -10.72
N GLN A 494 21.19 -13.87 -9.74
CA GLN A 494 22.64 -13.85 -9.88
C GLN A 494 23.30 -14.36 -8.60
N ILE A 495 24.38 -15.15 -8.74
CA ILE A 495 25.06 -15.78 -7.60
C ILE A 495 26.36 -15.04 -7.31
N ARG A 496 26.60 -14.71 -6.05
CA ARG A 496 27.90 -14.26 -5.54
C ARG A 496 28.62 -15.43 -4.90
N SER A 497 29.80 -15.77 -5.41
CA SER A 497 30.52 -16.93 -4.88
C SER A 497 32.02 -16.85 -5.06
N GLY A 498 32.74 -17.41 -4.08
CA GLY A 498 34.12 -17.87 -4.19
C GLY A 498 34.19 -19.39 -4.06
N GLY A 499 34.82 -19.87 -2.97
CA GLY A 499 34.82 -21.31 -2.63
C GLY A 499 33.47 -21.82 -2.10
N ARG A 500 32.56 -20.90 -1.74
CA ARG A 500 31.24 -21.09 -1.16
C ARG A 500 30.25 -20.06 -1.74
N ILE A 501 29.01 -20.04 -1.28
CA ILE A 501 28.01 -19.03 -1.66
C ILE A 501 28.06 -17.87 -0.67
N ASP A 502 28.65 -16.76 -1.11
CA ASP A 502 28.77 -15.56 -0.29
C ASP A 502 27.51 -14.67 -0.38
N GLY A 503 26.65 -14.91 -1.37
CA GLY A 503 25.36 -14.24 -1.51
C GLY A 503 24.64 -14.59 -2.81
N PHE A 504 23.42 -14.11 -2.97
CA PHE A 504 22.74 -14.10 -4.27
C PHE A 504 21.76 -12.95 -4.36
N LYS A 505 21.48 -12.52 -5.59
CA LYS A 505 20.56 -11.44 -5.92
C LYS A 505 19.35 -11.99 -6.65
N ALA A 506 18.16 -11.55 -6.27
CA ALA A 506 16.91 -11.80 -6.98
C ALA A 506 16.26 -10.47 -7.33
N CYS A 507 15.98 -10.26 -8.61
CA CYS A 507 15.32 -9.05 -9.11
C CYS A 507 13.95 -9.37 -9.68
N TYR A 508 13.00 -8.49 -9.45
CA TYR A 508 11.60 -8.60 -9.84
C TYR A 508 11.23 -7.46 -10.78
N GLU A 509 10.43 -7.78 -11.80
CA GLU A 509 9.83 -6.79 -12.70
C GLU A 509 8.35 -6.63 -12.41
N PHE A 510 7.82 -5.45 -12.71
CA PHE A 510 6.40 -5.15 -12.69
C PHE A 510 5.89 -5.03 -14.12
N LYS A 511 4.68 -5.54 -14.37
CA LYS A 511 4.04 -5.49 -15.69
C LYS A 511 2.76 -4.66 -15.60
N GLN A 512 2.42 -4.03 -16.72
CA GLN A 512 1.23 -3.20 -16.80
C GLN A 512 -0.03 -4.03 -16.49
N SER A 513 -0.78 -3.59 -15.49
CA SER A 513 -2.15 -4.07 -15.20
C SER A 513 -3.14 -3.31 -16.10
N LEU A 514 -4.41 -3.72 -16.10
CA LEU A 514 -5.48 -2.96 -16.76
C LEU A 514 -5.94 -1.88 -15.77
N SER A 515 -5.29 -0.73 -15.81
CA SER A 515 -5.48 0.40 -14.89
C SER A 515 -4.85 1.67 -15.45
N HIS A 516 -5.27 2.83 -14.94
CA HIS A 516 -4.62 4.12 -15.19
C HIS A 516 -3.16 4.13 -14.73
N ALA A 517 -2.84 3.40 -13.66
CA ALA A 517 -1.49 3.32 -13.11
C ALA A 517 -0.52 2.67 -14.10
N THR A 518 0.63 3.30 -14.30
CA THR A 518 1.70 2.83 -15.17
C THR A 518 2.67 1.97 -14.37
N ALA A 519 2.95 0.77 -14.87
CA ALA A 519 3.92 -0.11 -14.25
C ALA A 519 5.33 0.48 -14.33
N SER A 520 6.06 0.45 -13.20
CA SER A 520 7.44 0.94 -13.15
C SER A 520 8.38 0.07 -13.98
N ASP A 521 9.27 0.71 -14.74
CA ASP A 521 10.41 0.08 -15.41
C ASP A 521 11.55 -0.30 -14.44
N HIS A 522 11.46 0.11 -13.17
CA HIS A 522 12.43 -0.22 -12.13
C HIS A 522 12.34 -1.69 -11.74
N GLU A 523 13.49 -2.37 -11.70
CA GLU A 523 13.58 -3.72 -11.13
C GLU A 523 13.78 -3.64 -9.61
N TYR A 524 12.85 -4.20 -8.84
CA TYR A 524 13.02 -4.34 -7.41
C TYR A 524 13.95 -5.52 -7.12
N CYS A 525 15.11 -5.27 -6.53
CA CYS A 525 16.13 -6.30 -6.30
C CYS A 525 16.43 -6.49 -4.80
N ILE A 526 16.42 -7.73 -4.35
CA ILE A 526 16.91 -8.13 -3.04
C ILE A 526 18.27 -8.81 -3.19
N GLU A 527 19.23 -8.42 -2.35
CA GLU A 527 20.51 -9.09 -2.21
C GLU A 527 20.55 -9.80 -0.86
N TYR A 528 20.78 -11.12 -0.89
CA TYR A 528 20.94 -11.94 0.30
C TYR A 528 22.42 -12.19 0.54
N GLY A 529 22.87 -11.98 1.78
CA GLY A 529 24.27 -12.08 2.20
C GLY A 529 24.99 -10.73 2.23
N ASP A 530 25.54 -10.39 3.40
CA ASP A 530 26.02 -9.05 3.80
C ASP A 530 27.52 -8.85 3.56
N GLY A 531 28.26 -9.95 3.40
CA GLY A 531 29.72 -9.91 3.27
C GLY A 531 30.16 -9.33 1.93
N ASP A 532 31.46 -9.12 1.70
CA ASP A 532 32.01 -8.71 0.39
C ASP A 532 32.78 -9.83 -0.32
N GLY A 533 32.70 -11.05 0.21
CA GLY A 533 33.34 -12.25 -0.30
C GLY A 533 32.89 -12.65 -1.72
N GLY A 534 33.77 -13.39 -2.41
CA GLY A 534 33.49 -13.94 -3.72
C GLY A 534 33.44 -12.90 -4.84
N SER A 535 32.76 -13.23 -5.94
CA SER A 535 32.46 -12.30 -7.03
C SER A 535 31.10 -12.61 -7.62
N MET A 536 30.40 -11.59 -8.11
CA MET A 536 29.13 -11.78 -8.81
C MET A 536 29.35 -12.50 -10.14
N GLY A 537 28.64 -13.61 -10.33
CA GLY A 537 28.66 -14.43 -11.53
C GLY A 537 27.79 -13.88 -12.66
N SER A 538 27.43 -14.74 -13.62
CA SER A 538 26.50 -14.38 -14.69
C SER A 538 25.06 -14.24 -14.17
N VAL A 539 24.28 -13.35 -14.78
CA VAL A 539 22.84 -13.19 -14.55
C VAL A 539 22.08 -14.27 -15.32
N LEU A 540 21.11 -14.93 -14.66
CA LEU A 540 20.10 -15.77 -15.28
C LEU A 540 18.78 -14.98 -15.31
N SER A 541 18.26 -14.69 -16.50
CA SER A 541 17.04 -13.90 -16.69
C SER A 541 15.85 -14.76 -17.10
N PHE A 542 14.64 -14.28 -16.80
CA PHE A 542 13.37 -14.90 -17.16
C PHE A 542 12.53 -13.90 -17.95
N ASN A 543 11.99 -14.33 -19.09
CA ASN A 543 11.03 -13.56 -19.87
C ASN A 543 9.58 -13.98 -19.57
N SER A 544 8.87 -13.17 -18.78
CA SER A 544 7.44 -13.36 -18.49
C SER A 544 6.55 -13.40 -19.74
N ALA A 545 6.91 -12.68 -20.82
CA ALA A 545 6.21 -12.73 -22.12
C ALA A 545 6.32 -14.09 -22.84
N SER A 546 7.31 -14.91 -22.47
CA SER A 546 7.45 -16.30 -22.94
C SER A 546 7.10 -17.32 -21.85
N SER A 547 6.46 -16.87 -20.76
CA SER A 547 6.13 -17.67 -19.58
C SER A 547 7.36 -18.39 -18.98
N GLU A 548 8.53 -17.76 -19.05
CA GLU A 548 9.74 -18.29 -18.42
C GLU A 548 9.75 -18.04 -16.91
N TYR A 549 10.33 -18.96 -16.15
CA TYR A 549 10.40 -18.89 -14.69
C TYR A 549 11.60 -19.67 -14.17
N LEU A 550 11.91 -19.53 -12.86
CA LEU A 550 12.93 -20.32 -12.19
C LEU A 550 12.43 -21.75 -11.92
N ASP A 551 13.07 -22.72 -12.55
CA ASP A 551 12.63 -24.11 -12.57
C ASP A 551 13.32 -24.95 -11.48
N ASP A 552 14.65 -24.91 -11.38
CA ASP A 552 15.39 -25.66 -10.37
C ASP A 552 16.30 -24.77 -9.53
N VAL A 553 16.30 -25.03 -8.21
CA VAL A 553 17.27 -24.53 -7.23
C VAL A 553 17.97 -25.71 -6.58
N LYS A 554 19.22 -25.96 -6.96
CA LYS A 554 20.07 -27.00 -6.37
C LYS A 554 21.05 -26.40 -5.38
N ILE A 555 21.00 -26.87 -4.15
CA ILE A 555 21.75 -26.38 -3.00
C ILE A 555 22.60 -27.52 -2.48
N CYS A 556 23.90 -27.31 -2.27
CA CYS A 556 24.74 -28.28 -1.55
C CYS A 556 25.36 -27.65 -0.31
N VAL A 557 25.25 -28.38 0.79
CA VAL A 557 25.69 -27.98 2.13
C VAL A 557 26.83 -28.90 2.56
N ASP A 558 27.87 -28.32 3.16
CA ASP A 558 28.99 -29.06 3.73
C ASP A 558 29.22 -28.63 5.18
N ASP A 559 29.07 -29.59 6.09
CA ASP A 559 29.06 -29.40 7.53
C ASP A 559 30.45 -29.62 8.16
N GLU A 560 31.48 -30.02 7.38
CA GLU A 560 32.75 -30.50 7.93
C GLU A 560 33.79 -29.39 8.19
N LYS A 561 33.56 -28.14 7.75
CA LYS A 561 34.58 -27.07 7.79
C LYS A 561 34.26 -25.85 8.67
N HIS A 562 33.00 -25.60 9.00
CA HIS A 562 32.58 -24.52 9.90
C HIS A 562 31.48 -25.07 10.82
N GLU A 563 31.61 -24.87 12.13
CA GLU A 563 30.88 -25.59 13.21
C GLU A 563 29.33 -25.50 13.14
N THR A 564 28.77 -24.76 12.19
CA THR A 564 27.33 -24.53 11.99
C THR A 564 26.74 -25.01 10.66
N GLY A 565 27.56 -25.42 9.66
CA GLY A 565 27.13 -25.73 8.27
C GLY A 565 26.81 -24.48 7.43
N SER A 566 27.16 -24.45 6.14
CA SER A 566 26.88 -23.32 5.23
C SER A 566 26.62 -23.78 3.80
N VAL A 567 25.99 -22.94 2.97
CA VAL A 567 25.73 -23.26 1.56
C VAL A 567 27.01 -23.10 0.74
N TYR A 568 27.55 -24.22 0.25
CA TYR A 568 28.80 -24.24 -0.51
C TYR A 568 28.63 -24.20 -2.02
N TYR A 569 27.46 -24.62 -2.50
CA TYR A 569 27.15 -24.63 -3.93
C TYR A 569 25.69 -24.32 -4.17
N LEU A 570 25.46 -23.50 -5.19
CA LEU A 570 24.15 -23.17 -5.70
C LEU A 570 24.16 -23.31 -7.21
N LYS A 571 23.15 -23.96 -7.76
CA LYS A 571 22.84 -23.96 -9.19
C LYS A 571 21.38 -23.61 -9.39
N LEU A 572 21.14 -22.63 -10.24
CA LEU A 572 19.82 -22.12 -10.61
C LEU A 572 19.58 -22.45 -12.08
N THR A 573 18.42 -23.02 -12.41
CA THR A 573 18.05 -23.41 -13.79
C THR A 573 16.69 -22.83 -14.14
N SER A 574 16.59 -22.16 -15.28
CA SER A 574 15.34 -21.63 -15.83
C SER A 574 14.52 -22.72 -16.54
N SER A 575 13.24 -22.46 -16.75
CA SER A 575 12.33 -23.36 -17.46
C SER A 575 12.69 -23.60 -18.93
N ASN A 576 13.55 -22.76 -19.54
CA ASN A 576 14.09 -22.98 -20.89
C ASN A 576 15.39 -23.82 -20.90
N GLY A 577 15.89 -24.23 -19.72
CA GLY A 577 17.09 -25.05 -19.55
C GLY A 577 18.40 -24.29 -19.37
N SER A 578 18.40 -22.95 -19.45
CA SER A 578 19.58 -22.13 -19.13
C SER A 578 19.87 -22.20 -17.63
N SER A 579 21.15 -22.23 -17.24
CA SER A 579 21.54 -22.35 -15.83
C SER A 579 22.81 -21.59 -15.47
N ILE A 580 22.88 -21.11 -14.23
CA ILE A 580 24.08 -20.55 -13.60
C ILE A 580 24.44 -21.36 -12.35
N SER A 581 25.71 -21.37 -11.95
CA SER A 581 26.13 -21.99 -10.69
C SER A 581 27.34 -21.28 -10.09
N GLY A 582 27.45 -21.31 -8.77
CA GLY A 582 28.57 -20.77 -8.01
C GLY A 582 29.03 -21.71 -6.89
N GLY A 583 30.22 -21.43 -6.34
CA GLY A 583 30.80 -22.19 -5.23
C GLY A 583 31.35 -23.56 -5.59
N THR A 584 31.64 -24.39 -4.58
CA THR A 584 32.23 -25.72 -4.72
C THR A 584 31.17 -26.80 -4.47
N GLN A 585 30.86 -27.61 -5.48
CA GLN A 585 29.89 -28.69 -5.34
C GLN A 585 30.44 -29.83 -4.45
N GLN A 586 30.19 -29.76 -3.16
CA GLN A 586 30.61 -30.72 -2.14
C GLN A 586 29.49 -30.94 -1.10
N GLY A 587 29.65 -31.95 -0.24
CA GLY A 587 28.66 -32.28 0.79
C GLY A 587 27.34 -32.85 0.25
N THR A 588 26.25 -32.64 0.99
CA THR A 588 24.91 -33.17 0.66
C THR A 588 24.15 -32.15 -0.18
N CYS A 589 23.55 -32.60 -1.29
CA CYS A 589 22.79 -31.73 -2.18
C CYS A 589 21.28 -32.01 -2.12
N THR A 590 20.49 -30.94 -2.07
CA THR A 590 19.03 -30.93 -2.25
C THR A 590 18.69 -30.17 -3.53
N THR A 591 17.62 -30.55 -4.21
CA THR A 591 17.10 -29.80 -5.36
C THR A 591 15.62 -29.53 -5.17
N TYR A 592 15.26 -28.25 -5.19
CA TYR A 592 13.87 -27.81 -5.26
C TYR A 592 13.53 -27.57 -6.72
N SER A 593 12.63 -28.40 -7.24
CA SER A 593 12.13 -28.31 -8.61
C SER A 593 10.72 -27.74 -8.63
N SER A 594 10.49 -26.89 -9.61
CA SER A 594 9.19 -26.53 -10.14
C SER A 594 8.48 -27.77 -10.70
N THR A 595 7.16 -27.68 -10.87
CA THR A 595 6.35 -28.76 -11.46
C THR A 595 5.66 -28.24 -12.72
N SER A 596 4.90 -29.08 -13.42
CA SER A 596 4.09 -28.62 -14.55
C SER A 596 3.07 -27.53 -14.20
N SER A 597 2.79 -27.31 -12.92
CA SER A 597 1.82 -26.33 -12.43
C SER A 597 2.42 -25.33 -11.45
N GLN A 598 3.74 -25.33 -11.21
CA GLN A 598 4.35 -24.47 -10.19
C GLN A 598 5.68 -23.88 -10.65
N GLN A 599 5.96 -22.65 -10.22
CA GLN A 599 7.22 -21.94 -10.35
C GLN A 599 7.86 -21.70 -8.97
N ILE A 600 9.17 -21.46 -8.94
CA ILE A 600 9.88 -20.88 -7.78
C ILE A 600 9.87 -19.36 -7.96
N PHE A 601 9.40 -18.63 -6.95
CA PHE A 601 9.19 -17.18 -7.06
C PHE A 601 10.04 -16.38 -6.07
N ALA A 602 10.06 -16.77 -4.79
CA ALA A 602 10.78 -16.05 -3.73
C ALA A 602 11.58 -17.02 -2.84
N PHE A 603 12.38 -16.47 -1.93
CA PHE A 603 13.36 -17.20 -1.13
C PHE A 603 13.19 -16.91 0.37
N HIS A 604 13.68 -17.83 1.19
CA HIS A 604 13.81 -17.65 2.65
C HIS A 604 15.02 -18.44 3.13
N GLY A 605 15.52 -18.17 4.33
CA GLY A 605 16.68 -18.87 4.84
C GLY A 605 17.42 -18.12 5.93
N ARG A 606 18.75 -18.23 5.90
CA ARG A 606 19.64 -17.53 6.83
C ARG A 606 20.88 -17.00 6.11
N HIS A 607 21.30 -15.78 6.43
CA HIS A 607 22.54 -15.21 5.91
C HIS A 607 23.25 -14.32 6.93
N GLY A 608 24.55 -14.17 6.74
CA GLY A 608 25.39 -13.12 7.32
C GLY A 608 26.40 -12.72 6.26
N ASP A 609 27.70 -12.80 6.57
CA ASP A 609 28.75 -12.65 5.54
C ASP A 609 28.64 -13.64 4.37
N GLU A 610 27.91 -14.75 4.56
CA GLU A 610 27.63 -15.79 3.58
C GLU A 610 26.19 -16.32 3.70
N ILE A 611 25.76 -17.17 2.74
CA ILE A 611 24.46 -17.87 2.84
C ILE A 611 24.63 -19.12 3.70
N ASP A 612 24.03 -19.11 4.88
CA ASP A 612 24.06 -20.24 5.82
C ASP A 612 23.01 -21.30 5.49
N ALA A 613 21.80 -20.88 5.14
CA ALA A 613 20.71 -21.76 4.74
C ALA A 613 19.82 -21.13 3.68
N LEU A 614 19.24 -21.96 2.81
CA LEU A 614 18.37 -21.48 1.73
C LEU A 614 17.17 -22.42 1.49
N GLY A 615 15.99 -21.83 1.40
CA GLY A 615 14.72 -22.42 1.03
C GLY A 615 14.01 -21.60 -0.04
N VAL A 616 12.85 -22.06 -0.50
CA VAL A 616 12.10 -21.41 -1.58
C VAL A 616 10.60 -21.35 -1.31
N HIS A 617 9.97 -20.31 -1.84
CA HIS A 617 8.53 -20.18 -1.99
C HIS A 617 8.13 -20.50 -3.43
N LYS A 618 7.15 -21.38 -3.57
CA LYS A 618 6.60 -21.77 -4.87
C LYS A 618 5.18 -21.26 -5.02
N LEU A 619 4.82 -20.93 -6.26
CA LEU A 619 3.50 -20.46 -6.66
C LEU A 619 3.05 -21.18 -7.92
N SER A 620 1.77 -21.09 -8.25
CA SER A 620 1.26 -21.57 -9.54
C SER A 620 2.00 -20.89 -10.69
N ASN A 621 2.40 -21.65 -11.70
CA ASN A 621 3.00 -21.09 -12.91
C ASN A 621 1.98 -20.30 -13.77
N SER A 622 0.68 -20.48 -13.54
CA SER A 622 -0.37 -19.63 -14.13
C SER A 622 -0.28 -18.17 -13.68
N LEU A 623 0.47 -17.91 -12.60
CA LEU A 623 0.73 -16.56 -12.12
C LEU A 623 1.96 -15.91 -12.78
N VAL A 624 2.69 -16.59 -13.67
CA VAL A 624 3.66 -15.88 -14.53
C VAL A 624 2.85 -15.00 -15.48
N ASN A 625 2.80 -13.71 -15.18
CA ASN A 625 1.88 -12.78 -15.84
C ASN A 625 2.67 -11.82 -16.74
N PRO A 626 2.53 -11.89 -18.08
CA PRO A 626 3.24 -10.96 -18.97
C PRO A 626 2.72 -9.52 -18.86
N GLY A 627 1.59 -9.31 -18.19
CA GLY A 627 0.81 -8.08 -18.17
C GLY A 627 0.25 -7.71 -19.54
N TYR A 628 -0.16 -6.45 -19.65
CA TYR A 628 -0.66 -5.87 -20.88
C TYR A 628 0.38 -4.97 -21.55
N TYR A 629 0.15 -4.67 -22.82
CA TYR A 629 0.86 -3.67 -23.58
C TYR A 629 -0.07 -2.49 -23.75
N ALA A 630 0.26 -1.36 -23.11
CA ALA A 630 -0.56 -0.16 -23.17
C ALA A 630 0.01 0.84 -24.17
N THR A 631 -0.86 1.61 -24.82
CA THR A 631 -0.48 2.82 -25.52
C THR A 631 -0.07 3.91 -24.52
N GLU A 632 0.56 4.97 -25.01
CA GLU A 632 0.48 6.28 -24.32
C GLU A 632 -1.00 6.71 -24.21
N TRP A 633 -1.27 7.75 -23.42
CA TRP A 633 -2.57 8.43 -23.50
C TRP A 633 -2.73 9.08 -24.87
N LEU A 634 -3.83 8.78 -25.54
CA LEU A 634 -4.10 9.19 -26.91
C LEU A 634 -5.27 10.15 -26.94
N ASP A 635 -5.03 11.27 -27.62
CA ASP A 635 -6.00 12.30 -27.93
C ASP A 635 -5.75 12.70 -29.41
N LEU A 636 -6.81 12.75 -30.21
CA LEU A 636 -6.79 13.13 -31.62
C LEU A 636 -7.52 14.43 -31.93
N ASP A 637 -8.34 14.94 -31.02
CA ASP A 637 -9.20 16.08 -31.28
C ASP A 637 -9.37 17.01 -30.08
N ASP A 638 -9.44 18.31 -30.37
CA ASP A 638 -9.64 19.34 -29.34
C ASP A 638 -11.06 19.92 -29.51
N PRO A 639 -12.03 19.50 -28.68
CA PRO A 639 -13.42 19.93 -28.77
C PRO A 639 -13.61 21.41 -28.39
N SER A 640 -12.62 22.07 -27.78
CA SER A 640 -12.67 23.51 -27.43
C SER A 640 -12.88 24.43 -28.65
N SER A 641 -12.65 23.89 -29.85
CA SER A 641 -12.94 24.52 -31.14
C SER A 641 -14.42 24.44 -31.60
N GLY A 642 -15.32 23.90 -30.77
CA GLY A 642 -16.76 23.72 -31.03
C GLY A 642 -17.08 22.38 -31.72
N GLY A 643 -16.24 21.37 -31.51
CA GLY A 643 -16.38 20.01 -32.03
C GLY A 643 -17.03 19.06 -31.02
N ILE A 644 -17.35 17.85 -31.47
CA ILE A 644 -17.68 16.73 -30.59
C ILE A 644 -16.36 16.04 -30.25
N ASP A 645 -16.08 15.83 -28.97
CA ASP A 645 -14.98 14.98 -28.50
C ASP A 645 -15.15 13.53 -28.95
N TYR A 646 -14.14 12.96 -29.60
CA TYR A 646 -14.22 11.57 -30.03
C TYR A 646 -12.86 10.85 -30.18
N GLU A 647 -12.72 9.78 -29.40
CA GLU A 647 -11.58 8.89 -29.52
C GLU A 647 -11.96 7.54 -30.11
N SER A 648 -11.38 7.21 -31.27
CA SER A 648 -11.64 5.94 -31.94
C SER A 648 -10.41 5.13 -32.30
N PHE A 649 -10.55 3.82 -32.07
CA PHE A 649 -9.52 2.84 -32.37
C PHE A 649 -9.00 2.95 -33.81
N ASN A 650 -9.91 3.07 -34.80
CA ASN A 650 -9.51 3.09 -36.21
C ASN A 650 -8.85 4.41 -36.64
N GLU A 651 -9.18 5.55 -36.01
CA GLU A 651 -8.46 6.80 -36.29
C GLU A 651 -7.08 6.80 -35.64
N HIS A 652 -6.94 6.35 -34.40
CA HIS A 652 -5.61 6.19 -33.78
C HIS A 652 -4.74 5.22 -34.59
N LYS A 653 -5.33 4.12 -35.07
CA LYS A 653 -4.66 3.20 -35.98
C LYS A 653 -4.23 3.87 -37.28
N SER A 654 -5.08 4.73 -37.85
CA SER A 654 -4.76 5.48 -39.07
C SER A 654 -3.70 6.56 -38.85
N ALA A 655 -3.66 7.14 -37.65
CA ALA A 655 -2.65 8.11 -37.20
C ALA A 655 -1.29 7.44 -36.88
N GLY A 656 -1.27 6.12 -36.72
CA GLY A 656 -0.06 5.36 -36.39
C GLY A 656 0.19 5.19 -34.89
N ASN A 657 -0.78 5.57 -34.04
CA ASN A 657 -0.72 5.38 -32.59
C ASN A 657 -1.04 3.92 -32.19
N ILE A 658 -1.68 3.16 -33.10
CA ILE A 658 -1.93 1.72 -32.98
C ILE A 658 -1.45 1.05 -34.26
N SER A 659 -0.82 -0.12 -34.13
CA SER A 659 -0.27 -0.85 -35.27
C SER A 659 -1.34 -1.27 -36.28
N ASN A 660 -0.97 -1.22 -37.56
CA ASN A 660 -1.84 -1.61 -38.67
C ASN A 660 -2.29 -3.09 -38.62
N SER A 661 -1.55 -3.95 -37.92
CA SER A 661 -1.91 -5.37 -37.76
C SER A 661 -3.01 -5.62 -36.74
N CYS A 662 -3.34 -4.67 -35.88
CA CYS A 662 -4.29 -4.90 -34.79
C CYS A 662 -5.72 -4.52 -35.13
N ALA A 663 -6.65 -5.25 -34.54
CA ALA A 663 -8.09 -5.06 -34.65
C ALA A 663 -8.69 -4.79 -33.27
N VAL A 664 -9.93 -4.30 -33.24
CA VAL A 664 -10.68 -4.06 -31.99
C VAL A 664 -10.77 -5.33 -31.14
N SER A 665 -10.83 -6.52 -31.75
CA SER A 665 -10.83 -7.80 -31.04
C SER A 665 -9.54 -8.10 -30.27
N ASP A 666 -8.45 -7.36 -30.54
CA ASP A 666 -7.18 -7.51 -29.83
C ASP A 666 -7.11 -6.61 -28.59
N VAL A 667 -8.06 -5.68 -28.41
CA VAL A 667 -8.16 -4.79 -27.24
C VAL A 667 -8.59 -5.62 -26.04
N ALA A 668 -7.75 -5.66 -25.01
CA ALA A 668 -8.01 -6.30 -23.74
C ALA A 668 -8.72 -5.37 -22.73
N GLY A 669 -8.52 -4.06 -22.88
CA GLY A 669 -9.12 -3.04 -22.03
C GLY A 669 -8.94 -1.64 -22.62
N ILE A 670 -9.74 -0.71 -22.13
CA ILE A 670 -9.62 0.72 -22.44
C ILE A 670 -9.90 1.50 -21.16
N GLU A 671 -9.08 2.52 -20.94
CA GLU A 671 -9.29 3.52 -19.91
C GLU A 671 -9.43 4.89 -20.56
N ALA A 672 -10.17 5.81 -19.93
CA ALA A 672 -10.37 7.16 -20.45
C ALA A 672 -10.41 8.19 -19.32
N ARG A 673 -10.09 9.43 -19.64
CA ARG A 673 -10.08 10.53 -18.66
C ARG A 673 -10.11 11.89 -19.35
N VAL A 674 -10.46 12.92 -18.61
CA VAL A 674 -10.42 14.30 -19.09
C VAL A 674 -8.97 14.74 -19.32
N VAL A 675 -8.68 15.38 -20.45
CA VAL A 675 -7.32 15.82 -20.83
C VAL A 675 -6.73 16.82 -19.84
N ASP A 676 -7.48 17.83 -19.44
CA ASP A 676 -6.95 18.89 -18.58
C ASP A 676 -6.77 18.46 -17.12
N THR A 677 -7.80 17.85 -16.54
CA THR A 677 -7.84 17.56 -15.10
C THR A 677 -7.39 16.13 -14.75
N LYS A 678 -7.33 15.24 -15.75
CA LYS A 678 -7.09 13.80 -15.62
C LYS A 678 -8.14 13.05 -14.80
N LEU A 679 -9.30 13.68 -14.57
CA LEU A 679 -10.44 13.06 -13.90
C LEU A 679 -10.93 11.86 -14.70
N ASP A 680 -11.23 10.78 -13.99
CA ASP A 680 -11.81 9.57 -14.59
C ASP A 680 -13.15 9.90 -15.26
N TYR A 681 -13.26 9.54 -16.54
CA TYR A 681 -14.45 9.87 -17.33
C TYR A 681 -15.73 9.31 -16.71
N SER A 682 -15.64 8.12 -16.08
CA SER A 682 -16.80 7.39 -15.57
C SER A 682 -17.48 8.11 -14.41
N LEU A 683 -16.80 9.11 -13.84
CA LEU A 683 -17.23 9.87 -12.68
C LEU A 683 -17.59 11.33 -13.01
N THR A 684 -17.39 11.78 -14.25
CA THR A 684 -17.70 13.18 -14.66
C THR A 684 -19.20 13.47 -14.73
N GLY A 685 -20.03 12.43 -14.80
CA GLY A 685 -21.48 12.56 -15.03
C GLY A 685 -21.85 12.93 -16.48
N GLU A 686 -20.87 13.10 -17.37
CA GLU A 686 -21.12 13.38 -18.79
C GLU A 686 -21.65 12.12 -19.50
N SER A 687 -22.56 12.34 -20.46
CA SER A 687 -23.19 11.24 -21.20
C SER A 687 -22.27 10.68 -22.28
N MET A 688 -21.34 9.82 -21.86
CA MET A 688 -20.40 9.14 -22.74
C MET A 688 -21.03 7.92 -23.41
N HIS A 689 -20.87 7.83 -24.73
CA HIS A 689 -21.23 6.64 -25.48
C HIS A 689 -19.98 5.82 -25.78
N ILE A 690 -19.91 4.68 -25.12
CA ILE A 690 -18.87 3.68 -25.33
C ILE A 690 -19.48 2.53 -26.11
N GLY A 691 -18.97 2.24 -27.29
CA GLY A 691 -19.56 1.20 -28.11
C GLY A 691 -18.65 0.63 -29.17
N ASP A 692 -18.69 -0.71 -29.26
CA ASP A 692 -18.28 -1.42 -30.46
C ASP A 692 -19.30 -1.16 -31.58
N ILE A 693 -18.95 -0.29 -32.52
CA ILE A 693 -19.70 -0.10 -33.76
C ILE A 693 -19.12 -1.05 -34.81
N GLY A 694 -19.26 -2.35 -34.56
CA GLY A 694 -18.89 -3.44 -35.46
C GLY A 694 -17.39 -3.78 -35.51
N THR A 695 -16.58 -2.94 -36.15
CA THR A 695 -15.10 -3.11 -36.22
C THR A 695 -14.38 -1.86 -35.73
N ASN A 696 -15.07 -1.01 -34.97
CA ASN A 696 -14.49 0.20 -34.40
C ASN A 696 -15.00 0.39 -32.98
N TYR A 697 -14.07 0.50 -32.03
CA TYR A 697 -14.38 0.96 -30.69
C TYR A 697 -14.37 2.48 -30.68
N ARG A 698 -15.42 3.10 -30.16
CA ARG A 698 -15.53 4.55 -30.02
C ARG A 698 -15.82 4.94 -28.60
N PHE A 699 -15.10 5.94 -28.16
CA PHE A 699 -15.39 6.75 -27.00
C PHE A 699 -15.80 8.12 -27.54
N PHE A 700 -17.05 8.53 -27.35
CA PHE A 700 -17.49 9.85 -27.83
C PHE A 700 -18.57 10.43 -26.94
N CYS A 701 -18.52 11.74 -26.77
CA CYS A 701 -19.51 12.48 -26.02
C CYS A 701 -20.60 13.02 -26.98
N ALA A 702 -21.88 12.74 -26.73
CA ALA A 702 -22.95 13.06 -27.70
C ALA A 702 -23.52 14.49 -27.61
N THR A 703 -22.95 15.35 -26.77
CA THR A 703 -23.44 16.73 -26.53
C THR A 703 -22.47 17.79 -27.04
N GLU A 704 -22.91 19.05 -27.14
CA GLU A 704 -22.04 20.18 -27.55
C GLU A 704 -21.20 20.74 -26.38
N ASP A 705 -21.50 20.34 -25.13
CA ASP A 705 -20.86 20.83 -23.89
C ASP A 705 -19.94 19.77 -23.24
N CYS A 706 -19.19 19.01 -24.04
CA CYS A 706 -18.34 17.91 -23.55
C CYS A 706 -16.95 18.37 -23.15
N SER A 707 -16.41 17.77 -22.10
CA SER A 707 -14.97 17.86 -21.80
C SER A 707 -14.14 17.21 -22.91
N ASP A 708 -12.87 17.60 -23.00
CA ASP A 708 -11.86 16.98 -23.86
C ASP A 708 -11.34 15.70 -23.18
N TYR A 709 -11.37 14.56 -23.87
CA TYR A 709 -11.00 13.26 -23.31
C TYR A 709 -9.87 12.58 -24.07
N GLU A 710 -8.97 11.95 -23.31
CA GLU A 710 -7.96 11.04 -23.84
C GLU A 710 -8.23 9.60 -23.42
N VAL A 711 -7.77 8.65 -24.24
CA VAL A 711 -7.94 7.21 -24.03
C VAL A 711 -6.61 6.46 -23.99
N LYS A 712 -6.59 5.34 -23.27
CA LYS A 712 -5.46 4.41 -23.22
C LYS A 712 -5.94 3.01 -23.57
N TYR A 713 -5.35 2.40 -24.60
CA TYR A 713 -5.69 1.05 -25.03
C TYR A 713 -4.72 0.03 -24.47
N PHE A 714 -5.25 -1.10 -24.00
CA PHE A 714 -4.48 -2.22 -23.47
C PHE A 714 -4.61 -3.43 -24.38
N PHE A 715 -3.49 -4.09 -24.68
CA PHE A 715 -3.42 -5.25 -25.56
C PHE A 715 -2.72 -6.41 -24.88
N SER A 716 -3.11 -7.65 -25.19
CA SER A 716 -2.34 -8.83 -24.79
C SER A 716 -1.15 -9.12 -25.72
N ASN A 717 -0.96 -8.33 -26.78
CA ASN A 717 0.05 -8.55 -27.80
C ASN A 717 0.86 -7.27 -28.08
N ALA A 718 2.17 -7.34 -27.88
CA ALA A 718 3.10 -6.23 -28.11
C ALA A 718 3.04 -5.67 -29.54
N ALA A 719 2.69 -6.50 -30.53
CA ALA A 719 2.60 -6.09 -31.93
C ALA A 719 1.49 -5.06 -32.22
N CYS A 720 0.66 -4.74 -31.22
CA CYS A 720 -0.36 -3.69 -31.32
C CYS A 720 0.15 -2.29 -31.00
N LEU A 721 1.27 -2.18 -30.30
CA LEU A 721 1.96 -0.90 -30.13
C LEU A 721 2.71 -0.53 -31.43
N PRO A 722 2.94 0.78 -31.70
CA PRO A 722 3.56 1.28 -32.93
C PRO A 722 4.97 0.75 -33.27
#